data_AF-A0A254S2T2-F1
#
_entry.id   AF-A0A254S2T2-F1
#
_cell.length_a   1.000
_cell.length_b   1.000
_cell.length_c   1.000
_cell.angle_alpha   90.00
_cell.angle_beta   90.00
_cell.angle_gamma   90.00
#
_symmetry.space_group_name_H-M   'P 1'
#
loop_
_entity.id
_entity.type
_entity.pdbx_description
1 polymer ?
#
loop_
_entity_poly.entity_id
_entity_poly.type
_entity_poly.pdbx_seq_one_letter_code
_entity_poly.pdbx_strand_id
1 'polypeptide(L)'
;MKRVFSLALCMMVLLFWGCSDSASSSTEEGYMPKGMVYFDPAAEFDNFLGTDDEDAKENEKTKMRVLFNYSFYMDKHEVTCGDYKKLAKGEKWGKFVSCSKENLPVTNVTFYDAVLYANALSKQEKLDTVYSYTGMTFDSDGNCTNLEGFVYKMENVGFRLPTEAEWAFAAKTNWLPKKSWNSDNSDYEVHEVCTTGDDLNVCDLAGNVAEWVNDWLGKFADTTVYNFVGALNGGSLGERIIKGGSYQNSPKSMHVYSRGDVYTVTSSTKADYVGFRLVYGPFLSAVWLSSDGTISCNRVGSVIDYNTIYRLSKSYKGKLAFRDDMTGNLAYVDYSNGFLNAYEFDDSVSVYHPEISPDGRYVAYCTGLEGVSGKSNLFVRNLETYKRYKLDSDHAAIPRWRVLDNGDTVIVYVSDAGNNKNESDFEKKSTWQVTFSNNRFGTPKKLFNGAYHGGVSNNNKFAVTGARLLRARVGGADTVWYNGEQACNVSLSHDVCKRTLFLDFGGKTGKEFVGDDYKTHERILVADSTGKLIQSVKAPEGFSFDHSEWVQNRNPNECSNLIVATVTNSNNAHPKIVLVNLSDSSVIDVAESDELWHPSFWIQQPIKLENESVLDPDSAGVYMKPSDSQSALLMRYKMELIWKYRDSAEVVIVGSSRPLDGVSPNKMKDDFFSINIAQTPSSIYTIRDLLHKYVFNHVKNMKYIVLSLDIDFWHKVDGADGDNFFDSYYKNYPGYVYDENHDYWKDGYPEGLAEYTEDGPGVLSGSDYKVDYGRYCKAKCKSWGKNPEVLFDSTYLDDHPALLDSSFNTLVSIIKEAKKRDIYVVGVLFPQNPAYKKTGAYGRYGLRRSKAKSLIKKIEALSEKYPNFVMMDENKMGNHDYDDDMASDADHLCYYGAMRITSRIDSLLKTLE
;
A
#
# COMPACT_ATOMS: atom_id res chain seq x y z
N MET A 1 44.49 43.62 65.73
CA MET A 1 44.26 43.15 67.11
C MET A 1 42.77 43.31 67.40
N LYS A 2 42.04 42.20 67.63
CA LYS A 2 40.65 42.06 68.13
C LYS A 2 39.51 42.82 67.39
N ARG A 3 38.59 42.08 66.75
CA ARG A 3 37.17 41.82 67.13
C ARG A 3 36.26 43.07 66.99
N VAL A 4 35.11 43.05 66.33
CA VAL A 4 33.89 42.25 66.57
C VAL A 4 32.96 42.30 65.34
N PHE A 5 32.21 41.21 65.12
CA PHE A 5 31.12 40.98 64.17
C PHE A 5 29.90 41.92 64.33
N SER A 6 29.25 42.31 63.24
CA SER A 6 27.79 42.17 63.06
C SER A 6 27.35 42.36 61.60
N LEU A 7 26.30 41.62 61.26
CA LEU A 7 25.77 41.24 59.95
C LEU A 7 24.76 42.24 59.35
N ALA A 8 24.47 42.00 58.06
CA ALA A 8 23.36 42.46 57.19
C ALA A 8 23.65 43.74 56.37
N LEU A 9 23.42 43.81 55.04
CA LEU A 9 22.41 43.14 54.22
C LEU A 9 22.88 43.01 52.75
N CYS A 10 22.40 41.95 52.09
CA CYS A 10 22.64 41.53 50.70
C CYS A 10 22.37 42.57 49.59
N MET A 11 23.25 42.60 48.60
CA MET A 11 22.89 42.67 47.18
C MET A 11 23.96 41.89 46.40
N MET A 12 23.56 40.81 45.70
CA MET A 12 24.46 39.93 44.98
C MET A 12 24.22 40.11 43.48
N VAL A 13 25.23 40.60 42.77
CA VAL A 13 25.39 40.48 41.33
C VAL A 13 26.65 39.64 41.14
N LEU A 14 26.54 38.50 40.48
CA LEU A 14 27.68 37.68 40.09
C LEU A 14 27.61 37.37 38.60
N LEU A 15 28.64 37.82 37.89
CA LEU A 15 29.03 37.39 36.55
C LEU A 15 30.29 36.53 36.67
N PHE A 16 30.21 35.36 36.06
CA PHE A 16 31.22 34.50 35.42
C PHE A 16 32.69 34.53 35.89
N TRP A 17 33.15 33.35 36.29
CA TRP A 17 34.39 32.77 35.76
C TRP A 17 34.30 31.24 35.73
N GLY A 18 34.64 30.67 34.57
CA GLY A 18 34.67 29.23 34.34
C GLY A 18 36.01 28.61 34.71
N CYS A 19 35.97 27.35 35.11
CA CYS A 19 37.09 26.41 35.08
C CYS A 19 36.56 25.08 34.57
N SER A 20 37.32 24.49 33.65
CA SER A 20 37.09 23.18 33.04
C SER A 20 37.34 22.06 34.04
N ASP A 21 36.47 21.06 34.02
CA ASP A 21 36.86 19.70 34.39
C ASP A 21 36.46 18.75 33.26
N SER A 22 37.50 18.25 32.60
CA SER A 22 37.46 17.21 31.58
C SER A 22 37.15 15.87 32.24
N ALA A 23 35.87 15.47 32.23
CA ALA A 23 35.51 14.07 32.37
C ALA A 23 35.63 13.41 31.00
N SER A 24 36.70 12.64 30.82
CA SER A 24 36.88 11.71 29.71
C SER A 24 35.66 10.79 29.62
N SER A 25 34.88 10.92 28.54
CA SER A 25 33.93 9.89 28.14
C SER A 25 34.73 8.61 27.86
N SER A 26 34.58 7.61 28.71
CA SER A 26 34.96 6.25 28.37
C SER A 26 34.16 5.84 27.14
N THR A 27 34.81 5.84 25.97
CA THR A 27 34.34 5.13 24.80
C THR A 27 34.20 3.66 25.19
N GLU A 28 32.97 3.14 25.26
CA GLU A 28 32.74 1.71 25.25
C GLU A 28 33.51 1.10 24.06
N GLU A 29 34.21 -0.01 24.28
CA GLU A 29 34.81 -0.78 23.19
C GLU A 29 33.68 -1.17 22.22
N GLY A 30 33.61 -0.48 21.07
CA GLY A 30 32.55 -0.67 20.08
C GLY A 30 32.54 -2.12 19.58
N TYR A 31 31.38 -2.77 19.65
CA TYR A 31 31.17 -4.10 19.09
C TYR A 31 31.63 -4.13 17.62
N MET A 32 32.57 -5.02 17.30
CA MET A 32 33.07 -5.24 15.95
C MET A 32 32.43 -6.51 15.37
N PRO A 33 31.52 -6.40 14.40
CA PRO A 33 30.89 -7.57 13.79
C PRO A 33 31.93 -8.40 13.02
N LYS A 34 31.96 -9.71 13.28
CA LYS A 34 32.87 -10.64 12.58
C LYS A 34 32.44 -10.83 11.14
N GLY A 35 33.39 -10.84 10.21
CA GLY A 35 33.14 -11.13 8.80
C GLY A 35 32.59 -9.95 7.98
N MET A 36 32.37 -8.80 8.62
CA MET A 36 31.94 -7.58 7.95
C MET A 36 33.09 -6.63 7.65
N VAL A 37 32.90 -5.78 6.63
CA VAL A 37 33.82 -4.75 6.15
C VAL A 37 33.38 -3.39 6.66
N TYR A 38 34.32 -2.60 7.17
CA TYR A 38 34.06 -1.24 7.67
C TYR A 38 34.05 -0.22 6.52
N PHE A 39 33.04 0.65 6.53
CA PHE A 39 32.90 1.78 5.61
C PHE A 39 32.77 3.09 6.40
N ASP A 40 33.57 4.09 6.03
CA ASP A 40 33.51 5.44 6.59
C ASP A 40 33.11 6.48 5.53
N PRO A 41 31.85 6.46 5.07
CA PRO A 41 31.38 7.38 4.03
C PRO A 41 31.38 8.83 4.49
N ALA A 42 31.42 9.12 5.80
CA ALA A 42 31.53 10.49 6.31
C ALA A 42 32.85 11.17 5.89
N ALA A 43 33.88 10.38 5.57
CA ALA A 43 35.14 10.88 5.02
C ALA A 43 35.08 11.17 3.50
N GLU A 44 34.02 10.73 2.81
CA GLU A 44 33.84 10.87 1.36
C GLU A 44 32.61 11.73 1.01
N PHE A 45 32.84 12.90 0.40
CA PHE A 45 31.77 13.88 0.16
C PHE A 45 30.94 13.65 -1.12
N ASP A 46 31.16 12.57 -1.87
CA ASP A 46 30.58 12.43 -3.22
C ASP A 46 29.95 11.05 -3.45
N ASN A 47 28.74 10.84 -2.94
CA ASN A 47 27.90 9.67 -3.23
C ASN A 47 26.60 10.10 -3.94
N PHE A 48 26.11 9.26 -4.85
CA PHE A 48 24.93 9.55 -5.65
C PHE A 48 24.01 8.32 -5.76
N LEU A 49 22.72 8.60 -5.76
CA LEU A 49 21.68 7.68 -6.18
C LEU A 49 21.06 8.14 -7.49
N GLY A 50 20.53 7.20 -8.27
CA GLY A 50 19.92 7.48 -9.56
C GLY A 50 20.91 7.90 -10.66
N THR A 51 20.36 8.30 -11.79
CA THR A 51 21.10 8.70 -13.00
C THR A 51 20.34 9.77 -13.80
N ASP A 52 21.06 10.51 -14.63
CA ASP A 52 20.49 11.44 -15.62
C ASP A 52 20.54 10.86 -17.04
N ASP A 53 20.88 9.58 -17.19
CA ASP A 53 20.88 8.88 -18.47
C ASP A 53 19.46 8.85 -19.06
N GLU A 54 19.29 9.39 -20.26
CA GLU A 54 17.98 9.49 -20.94
C GLU A 54 17.33 8.12 -21.16
N ASP A 55 18.12 7.05 -21.29
CA ASP A 55 17.61 5.69 -21.52
C ASP A 55 17.23 4.95 -20.21
N ALA A 56 17.55 5.50 -19.03
CA ALA A 56 17.22 4.88 -17.74
C ALA A 56 15.72 4.91 -17.40
N LYS A 57 15.28 4.00 -16.51
CA LYS A 57 13.87 3.96 -16.07
C LYS A 57 13.53 5.23 -15.28
N GLU A 58 12.26 5.64 -15.33
CA GLU A 58 11.79 6.86 -14.65
C GLU A 58 12.05 6.85 -13.13
N ASN A 59 11.91 5.68 -12.48
CA ASN A 59 12.17 5.51 -11.06
C ASN A 59 13.68 5.45 -10.71
N GLU A 60 14.55 5.41 -11.71
CA GLU A 60 16.02 5.47 -11.57
C GLU A 60 16.55 6.90 -11.82
N LYS A 61 15.67 7.81 -12.22
CA LYS A 61 15.94 9.24 -12.43
C LYS A 61 15.39 10.08 -11.28
N THR A 62 15.91 11.29 -11.03
CA THR A 62 17.15 11.93 -11.51
C THR A 62 18.33 11.55 -10.61
N LYS A 63 19.56 11.97 -10.96
CA LYS A 63 20.72 11.82 -10.10
C LYS A 63 20.58 12.70 -8.85
N MET A 64 20.61 12.09 -7.67
CA MET A 64 20.49 12.75 -6.37
C MET A 64 21.77 12.57 -5.55
N ARG A 65 22.24 13.63 -4.90
CA ARG A 65 23.43 13.57 -4.04
C ARG A 65 23.05 13.10 -2.64
N VAL A 66 23.79 12.12 -2.12
CA VAL A 66 23.58 11.57 -0.78
C VAL A 66 24.86 11.72 0.04
N LEU A 67 24.73 12.23 1.26
CA LEU A 67 25.83 12.40 2.21
C LEU A 67 25.57 11.57 3.47
N PHE A 68 26.63 11.18 4.16
CA PHE A 68 26.56 10.40 5.40
C PHE A 68 27.26 11.15 6.52
N ASN A 69 26.73 11.03 7.74
CA ASN A 69 27.39 11.51 8.96
C ASN A 69 27.69 10.38 9.96
N TYR A 70 27.58 9.13 9.52
CA TYR A 70 27.83 7.93 10.29
C TYR A 70 28.66 6.94 9.48
N SER A 71 29.27 5.99 10.18
CA SER A 71 30.03 4.88 9.59
C SER A 71 29.29 3.58 9.88
N PHE A 72 29.50 2.56 9.04
CA PHE A 72 28.80 1.28 9.16
C PHE A 72 29.69 0.11 8.76
N TYR A 73 29.27 -1.09 9.12
CA TYR A 73 29.86 -2.37 8.71
C TYR A 73 28.90 -3.08 7.75
N MET A 74 29.41 -3.75 6.72
CA MET A 74 28.61 -4.51 5.75
C MET A 74 29.16 -5.92 5.58
N ASP A 75 28.29 -6.91 5.39
CA ASP A 75 28.72 -8.27 5.07
C ASP A 75 29.59 -8.29 3.81
N LYS A 76 30.67 -9.07 3.87
CA LYS A 76 31.61 -9.21 2.75
C LYS A 76 30.95 -9.82 1.49
N HIS A 77 29.99 -10.72 1.69
CA HIS A 77 29.23 -11.40 0.64
C HIS A 77 27.76 -11.48 1.02
N GLU A 78 26.90 -11.95 0.11
CA GLU A 78 25.50 -12.26 0.40
C GLU A 78 25.39 -13.32 1.51
N VAL A 79 24.31 -13.29 2.28
CA VAL A 79 24.06 -14.31 3.33
C VAL A 79 24.02 -15.68 2.67
N THR A 80 24.82 -16.62 3.20
CA THR A 80 24.92 -17.96 2.62
C THR A 80 23.79 -18.87 3.12
N CYS A 81 23.52 -19.92 2.36
CA CYS A 81 22.59 -20.96 2.76
C CYS A 81 23.01 -21.65 4.08
N GLY A 82 24.31 -21.80 4.33
CA GLY A 82 24.85 -22.35 5.56
C GLY A 82 24.55 -21.46 6.77
N ASP A 83 24.84 -20.17 6.66
CA ASP A 83 24.57 -19.18 7.71
C ASP A 83 23.08 -19.06 8.01
N TYR A 84 22.27 -19.00 6.94
CA TYR A 84 20.82 -18.94 7.05
C TYR A 84 20.24 -20.16 7.77
N LYS A 85 20.55 -21.38 7.31
CA LYS A 85 20.06 -22.63 7.92
C LYS A 85 20.48 -22.76 9.39
N LYS A 86 21.69 -22.31 9.73
CA LYS A 86 22.20 -22.34 11.10
C LYS A 86 21.37 -21.45 12.02
N LEU A 87 21.07 -20.23 11.60
CA LEU A 87 20.31 -19.27 12.41
C LEU A 87 18.81 -19.59 12.45
N ALA A 88 18.24 -20.03 11.33
CA ALA A 88 16.81 -20.36 11.19
C ALA A 88 16.42 -21.74 11.74
N LYS A 89 17.34 -22.42 12.44
CA LYS A 89 17.14 -23.81 12.89
C LYS A 89 15.98 -23.92 13.87
N GLY A 90 14.92 -24.62 13.45
CA GLY A 90 13.71 -24.82 14.26
C GLY A 90 12.67 -23.72 14.08
N GLU A 91 12.99 -22.69 13.30
CA GLU A 91 12.08 -21.60 12.96
C GLU A 91 11.23 -21.93 11.73
N LYS A 92 10.03 -21.36 11.64
CA LYS A 92 9.17 -21.54 10.46
C LYS A 92 9.79 -20.93 9.19
N TRP A 93 10.42 -19.77 9.33
CA TRP A 93 11.09 -19.03 8.25
C TRP A 93 12.39 -19.71 7.75
N GLY A 94 12.79 -20.85 8.32
CA GLY A 94 13.92 -21.64 7.81
C GLY A 94 13.53 -22.81 6.88
N LYS A 95 12.23 -23.07 6.70
CA LYS A 95 11.75 -24.32 6.08
C LYS A 95 11.95 -24.42 4.57
N PHE A 96 11.90 -23.30 3.86
CA PHE A 96 11.96 -23.27 2.40
C PHE A 96 13.39 -23.44 1.84
N VAL A 97 14.43 -23.26 2.66
CA VAL A 97 15.82 -23.16 2.18
C VAL A 97 16.34 -24.50 1.68
N SER A 98 16.32 -24.70 0.37
CA SER A 98 16.73 -25.93 -0.32
C SER A 98 18.00 -25.77 -1.18
N CYS A 99 19.09 -25.26 -0.61
CA CYS A 99 20.35 -25.11 -1.36
C CYS A 99 21.14 -26.42 -1.43
N SER A 100 21.78 -26.65 -2.60
CA SER A 100 22.63 -27.82 -2.88
C SER A 100 23.99 -27.77 -2.16
N LYS A 101 24.48 -26.57 -1.82
CA LYS A 101 25.73 -26.33 -1.08
C LYS A 101 25.55 -25.23 -0.03
N GLU A 102 26.40 -25.23 0.99
CA GLU A 102 26.33 -24.28 2.11
C GLU A 102 26.80 -22.86 1.72
N ASN A 103 27.81 -22.75 0.85
CA ASN A 103 28.40 -21.46 0.45
C ASN A 103 27.69 -20.75 -0.72
N LEU A 104 26.56 -21.29 -1.20
CA LEU A 104 25.72 -20.55 -2.13
C LEU A 104 25.00 -19.42 -1.37
N PRO A 105 24.76 -18.27 -2.01
CA PRO A 105 23.88 -17.26 -1.43
C PRO A 105 22.48 -17.85 -1.24
N VAL A 106 21.82 -17.47 -0.15
CA VAL A 106 20.42 -17.83 0.07
C VAL A 106 19.54 -17.05 -0.90
N THR A 107 18.67 -17.75 -1.62
CA THR A 107 17.72 -17.15 -2.56
C THR A 107 16.29 -17.61 -2.29
N ASN A 108 15.35 -17.13 -3.09
CA ASN A 108 13.93 -17.38 -2.91
C ASN A 108 13.42 -16.93 -1.54
N VAL A 109 13.94 -15.80 -1.06
CA VAL A 109 13.59 -15.17 0.22
C VAL A 109 12.77 -13.90 0.00
N THR A 110 11.80 -13.67 0.87
CA THR A 110 11.09 -12.38 0.91
C THR A 110 11.91 -11.32 1.66
N PHE A 111 11.51 -10.04 1.54
CA PHE A 111 12.06 -8.97 2.39
C PHE A 111 11.86 -9.30 3.88
N TYR A 112 10.70 -9.86 4.24
CA TYR A 112 10.38 -10.20 5.62
C TYR A 112 11.26 -11.33 6.17
N ASP A 113 11.59 -12.32 5.34
CA ASP A 113 12.52 -13.38 5.71
C ASP A 113 13.91 -12.82 6.04
N ALA A 114 14.39 -11.85 5.25
CA ALA A 114 15.66 -11.17 5.51
C ALA A 114 15.61 -10.32 6.80
N VAL A 115 14.48 -9.65 7.06
CA VAL A 115 14.22 -8.93 8.34
C VAL A 115 14.24 -9.88 9.54
N LEU A 116 13.59 -11.04 9.43
CA LEU A 116 13.56 -12.04 10.50
C LEU A 116 14.95 -12.57 10.79
N TYR A 117 15.75 -12.84 9.75
CA TYR A 117 17.16 -13.23 9.88
C TYR A 117 17.99 -12.15 10.59
N ALA A 118 17.88 -10.88 10.19
CA ALA A 118 18.60 -9.76 10.81
C ALA A 118 18.27 -9.59 12.30
N ASN A 119 16.99 -9.70 12.66
CA ASN A 119 16.55 -9.67 14.05
C ASN A 119 17.06 -10.87 14.86
N ALA A 120 17.04 -12.07 14.26
CA ALA A 120 17.56 -13.27 14.91
C ALA A 120 19.07 -13.15 15.17
N LEU A 121 19.83 -12.58 14.22
CA LEU A 121 21.26 -12.38 14.36
C LEU A 121 21.57 -11.35 15.45
N SER A 122 20.81 -10.25 15.48
CA SER A 122 20.90 -9.25 16.56
C SER A 122 20.67 -9.88 17.93
N LYS A 123 19.64 -10.72 18.08
CA LYS A 123 19.36 -11.43 19.34
C LYS A 123 20.47 -12.43 19.70
N GLN A 124 21.02 -13.16 18.72
CA GLN A 124 22.12 -14.09 18.96
C GLN A 124 23.36 -13.38 19.52
N GLU A 125 23.65 -12.19 18.98
CA GLU A 125 24.78 -11.34 19.41
C GLU A 125 24.42 -10.43 20.60
N LYS A 126 23.22 -10.58 21.18
CA LYS A 126 22.71 -9.83 22.36
C LYS A 126 22.61 -8.31 22.13
N LEU A 127 22.21 -7.93 20.92
CA LEU A 127 21.95 -6.56 20.51
C LEU A 127 20.44 -6.28 20.45
N ASP A 128 20.07 -5.00 20.46
CA ASP A 128 18.70 -4.58 20.20
C ASP A 128 18.30 -4.89 18.76
N THR A 129 17.03 -5.23 18.54
CA THR A 129 16.49 -5.47 17.20
C THR A 129 16.12 -4.16 16.52
N VAL A 130 16.51 -4.00 15.26
CA VAL A 130 16.18 -2.81 14.46
C VAL A 130 14.76 -2.88 13.88
N TYR A 131 14.14 -4.05 13.86
CA TYR A 131 12.76 -4.22 13.38
C TYR A 131 11.84 -4.72 14.49
N SER A 132 10.61 -4.21 14.58
CA SER A 132 9.55 -4.76 15.43
C SER A 132 8.26 -5.02 14.66
N TYR A 133 7.47 -5.96 15.16
CA TYR A 133 6.20 -6.40 14.59
C TYR A 133 5.36 -7.07 15.69
N THR A 134 4.05 -7.18 15.48
CA THR A 134 3.08 -7.79 16.40
C THR A 134 2.59 -9.17 15.97
N GLY A 135 2.79 -9.54 14.69
CA GLY A 135 2.34 -10.80 14.11
C GLY A 135 3.09 -11.18 12.83
N MET A 136 2.98 -12.44 12.41
CA MET A 136 3.65 -12.99 11.22
C MET A 136 2.71 -13.89 10.43
N THR A 137 2.69 -13.75 9.11
CA THR A 137 2.00 -14.66 8.19
C THR A 137 3.00 -15.37 7.30
N PHE A 138 2.77 -16.67 7.03
CA PHE A 138 3.63 -17.50 6.19
C PHE A 138 2.84 -18.06 5.01
N ASP A 139 3.52 -18.25 3.88
CA ASP A 139 3.00 -19.07 2.77
C ASP A 139 3.15 -20.57 3.04
N SER A 140 2.70 -21.39 2.08
CA SER A 140 2.78 -22.86 2.14
C SER A 140 4.22 -23.39 2.19
N ASP A 141 5.18 -22.65 1.64
CA ASP A 141 6.59 -23.03 1.57
C ASP A 141 7.32 -22.65 2.87
N GLY A 142 6.71 -21.79 3.69
CA GLY A 142 7.25 -21.31 4.95
C GLY A 142 7.99 -19.98 4.87
N ASN A 143 7.85 -19.24 3.76
CA ASN A 143 8.35 -17.86 3.65
C ASN A 143 7.40 -16.90 4.36
N CYS A 144 7.94 -15.91 5.05
CA CYS A 144 7.16 -14.88 5.71
C CYS A 144 6.59 -13.90 4.68
N THR A 145 5.27 -13.84 4.52
CA THR A 145 4.62 -12.98 3.51
C THR A 145 4.05 -11.70 4.08
N ASN A 146 3.97 -11.57 5.41
CA ASN A 146 3.57 -10.33 6.08
C ASN A 146 4.09 -10.27 7.53
N LEU A 147 4.53 -9.07 7.95
CA LEU A 147 4.80 -8.72 9.35
C LEU A 147 3.79 -7.67 9.81
N GLU A 148 2.90 -8.04 10.71
CA GLU A 148 1.85 -7.15 11.25
C GLU A 148 2.50 -6.10 12.16
N GLY A 149 2.03 -4.85 12.09
CA GLY A 149 2.60 -3.76 12.90
C GLY A 149 4.08 -3.52 12.64
N PHE A 150 4.57 -3.78 11.42
CA PHE A 150 5.98 -3.64 11.07
C PHE A 150 6.50 -2.20 11.27
N VAL A 151 7.52 -2.08 12.10
CA VAL A 151 8.17 -0.81 12.47
C VAL A 151 9.68 -0.98 12.34
N TYR A 152 10.29 -0.02 11.66
CA TYR A 152 11.74 0.09 11.54
C TYR A 152 12.26 1.11 12.56
N LYS A 153 13.00 0.64 13.57
CA LYS A 153 13.50 1.37 14.73
C LYS A 153 14.96 1.79 14.52
N MET A 154 15.14 2.92 13.84
CA MET A 154 16.46 3.41 13.44
C MET A 154 17.34 3.83 14.61
N GLU A 155 16.73 4.12 15.76
CA GLU A 155 17.39 4.44 17.02
C GLU A 155 18.11 3.24 17.65
N ASN A 156 17.75 2.01 17.25
CA ASN A 156 18.36 0.79 17.76
C ASN A 156 19.62 0.42 16.96
N VAL A 157 20.68 0.03 17.66
CA VAL A 157 21.92 -0.44 17.05
C VAL A 157 21.93 -1.96 17.01
N GLY A 158 21.67 -2.50 15.81
CA GLY A 158 21.62 -3.95 15.55
C GLY A 158 21.89 -4.28 14.09
N PHE A 159 21.78 -5.55 13.72
CA PHE A 159 21.87 -5.98 12.33
C PHE A 159 20.59 -5.65 11.56
N ARG A 160 20.76 -5.23 10.31
CA ARG A 160 19.68 -4.77 9.43
C ARG A 160 20.06 -4.93 7.97
N LEU A 161 19.09 -4.82 7.07
CA LEU A 161 19.36 -4.66 5.65
C LEU A 161 20.07 -3.31 5.40
N PRO A 162 20.97 -3.21 4.40
CA PRO A 162 21.55 -1.94 3.98
C PRO A 162 20.46 -1.01 3.46
N THR A 163 20.65 0.30 3.59
CA THR A 163 19.89 1.22 2.74
C THR A 163 20.39 1.16 1.31
N GLU A 164 19.57 1.62 0.36
CA GLU A 164 19.98 1.80 -1.02
C GLU A 164 21.24 2.68 -1.10
N ALA A 165 21.32 3.72 -0.27
CA ALA A 165 22.47 4.62 -0.20
C ALA A 165 23.75 3.89 0.27
N GLU A 166 23.68 3.11 1.35
CA GLU A 166 24.82 2.34 1.87
C GLU A 166 25.29 1.30 0.86
N TRP A 167 24.33 0.59 0.25
CA TRP A 167 24.61 -0.40 -0.77
C TRP A 167 25.31 0.21 -1.99
N ALA A 168 24.79 1.33 -2.50
CA ALA A 168 25.38 2.03 -3.65
C ALA A 168 26.78 2.58 -3.33
N PHE A 169 26.99 3.06 -2.11
CA PHE A 169 28.30 3.50 -1.64
C PHE A 169 29.32 2.37 -1.68
N ALA A 170 28.97 1.21 -1.11
CA ALA A 170 29.82 0.03 -1.14
C ALA A 170 30.11 -0.43 -2.58
N ALA A 171 29.07 -0.49 -3.43
CA ALA A 171 29.18 -0.90 -4.83
C ALA A 171 30.09 0.02 -5.65
N LYS A 172 30.07 1.33 -5.39
CA LYS A 172 30.90 2.32 -6.09
C LYS A 172 32.40 2.05 -5.92
N THR A 173 32.82 1.52 -4.78
CA THR A 173 34.24 1.23 -4.53
C THR A 173 34.80 0.22 -5.53
N ASN A 174 33.95 -0.63 -6.11
CA ASN A 174 34.39 -1.77 -6.89
C ASN A 174 33.29 -2.41 -7.79
N TRP A 175 32.62 -1.61 -8.62
CA TRP A 175 31.56 -2.08 -9.53
C TRP A 175 32.14 -2.72 -10.80
N LEU A 176 32.13 -4.06 -10.90
CA LEU A 176 32.70 -4.80 -12.04
C LEU A 176 31.76 -5.87 -12.66
N PRO A 177 30.64 -5.49 -13.32
CA PRO A 177 29.68 -6.42 -13.93
C PRO A 177 30.25 -7.46 -14.90
N LYS A 178 31.37 -7.18 -15.56
CA LYS A 178 32.02 -8.13 -16.49
C LYS A 178 32.84 -9.21 -15.77
N LYS A 179 33.18 -8.97 -14.51
CA LYS A 179 33.94 -9.89 -13.65
C LYS A 179 33.06 -10.45 -12.53
N SER A 180 31.75 -10.51 -12.74
CA SER A 180 30.79 -11.13 -11.83
C SER A 180 30.21 -12.41 -12.42
N TRP A 181 29.39 -13.12 -11.66
CA TRP A 181 28.52 -14.18 -12.17
C TRP A 181 27.31 -13.55 -12.88
N ASN A 182 27.19 -13.77 -14.17
CA ASN A 182 26.24 -13.10 -15.06
C ASN A 182 25.84 -14.02 -16.22
N SER A 183 24.90 -13.59 -17.08
CA SER A 183 24.37 -14.45 -18.15
C SER A 183 25.41 -14.96 -19.15
N ASP A 184 26.58 -14.32 -19.23
CA ASP A 184 27.64 -14.71 -20.17
C ASP A 184 28.52 -15.86 -19.63
N ASN A 185 28.51 -16.13 -18.32
CA ASN A 185 29.44 -17.08 -17.68
C ASN A 185 28.85 -17.94 -16.55
N SER A 186 27.60 -17.71 -16.13
CA SER A 186 27.00 -18.38 -14.97
C SER A 186 26.34 -19.72 -15.30
N ASP A 187 26.17 -20.02 -16.60
CA ASP A 187 25.29 -21.09 -17.09
C ASP A 187 23.83 -20.96 -16.58
N TYR A 188 23.40 -19.73 -16.30
CA TYR A 188 22.08 -19.42 -15.70
C TYR A 188 21.86 -20.10 -14.34
N GLU A 189 22.93 -20.28 -13.56
CA GLU A 189 22.87 -20.81 -12.20
C GLU A 189 23.53 -19.86 -11.18
N VAL A 190 23.16 -20.05 -9.91
CA VAL A 190 23.78 -19.38 -8.77
C VAL A 190 25.14 -20.02 -8.44
N HIS A 191 26.12 -19.21 -8.04
CA HIS A 191 27.48 -19.67 -7.72
C HIS A 191 27.86 -19.39 -6.27
N GLU A 192 28.90 -20.08 -5.79
CA GLU A 192 29.42 -19.88 -4.43
C GLU A 192 29.95 -18.44 -4.27
N VAL A 193 29.74 -17.87 -3.10
CA VAL A 193 30.13 -16.48 -2.82
C VAL A 193 31.63 -16.25 -2.96
N CYS A 194 32.01 -15.05 -3.42
CA CYS A 194 33.38 -14.60 -3.65
C CYS A 194 34.25 -15.51 -4.55
N THR A 195 33.66 -16.28 -5.49
CA THR A 195 34.43 -17.10 -6.44
C THR A 195 34.74 -16.39 -7.76
N THR A 196 34.34 -15.12 -7.89
CA THR A 196 34.62 -14.27 -9.05
C THR A 196 34.95 -12.85 -8.58
N GLY A 197 35.75 -12.12 -9.37
CA GLY A 197 36.31 -10.83 -8.98
C GLY A 197 37.45 -10.96 -7.96
N ASP A 198 38.70 -10.86 -8.43
CA ASP A 198 39.89 -10.96 -7.57
C ASP A 198 40.08 -9.70 -6.68
N ASP A 199 40.47 -9.88 -5.42
CA ASP A 199 40.87 -8.82 -4.46
C ASP A 199 39.78 -7.79 -4.08
N LEU A 200 38.51 -8.18 -4.11
CA LEU A 200 37.41 -7.31 -3.68
C LEU A 200 37.27 -7.31 -2.14
N ASN A 201 37.19 -6.12 -1.53
CA ASN A 201 36.87 -5.97 -0.10
C ASN A 201 35.46 -6.51 0.19
N VAL A 202 34.50 -6.19 -0.67
CA VAL A 202 33.13 -6.75 -0.69
C VAL A 202 32.91 -7.36 -2.07
N CYS A 203 32.53 -8.63 -2.12
CA CYS A 203 32.33 -9.39 -3.35
C CYS A 203 30.83 -9.46 -3.73
N ASP A 204 30.57 -9.81 -4.99
CA ASP A 204 29.24 -10.10 -5.55
C ASP A 204 28.20 -8.97 -5.44
N LEU A 205 28.63 -7.70 -5.28
CA LEU A 205 27.71 -6.57 -5.38
C LEU A 205 27.12 -6.41 -6.79
N ALA A 206 27.79 -6.93 -7.82
CA ALA A 206 27.24 -7.04 -9.16
C ALA A 206 27.08 -8.53 -9.49
N GLY A 207 25.94 -8.93 -10.06
CA GLY A 207 25.70 -10.32 -10.48
C GLY A 207 25.51 -11.27 -9.30
N ASN A 208 25.63 -12.58 -9.57
CA ASN A 208 25.22 -13.67 -8.66
C ASN A 208 23.74 -13.56 -8.29
N VAL A 209 23.36 -12.84 -7.23
CA VAL A 209 21.96 -12.64 -6.87
C VAL A 209 21.66 -11.16 -6.64
N ALA A 210 20.45 -10.74 -7.03
CA ALA A 210 19.97 -9.42 -6.68
C ALA A 210 19.70 -9.35 -5.18
N GLU A 211 19.90 -8.19 -4.56
CA GLU A 211 19.90 -8.07 -3.10
C GLU A 211 18.81 -7.15 -2.60
N TRP A 212 18.05 -7.61 -1.60
CA TRP A 212 17.16 -6.77 -0.81
C TRP A 212 17.90 -5.63 -0.12
N VAL A 213 17.35 -4.43 -0.22
CA VAL A 213 17.71 -3.27 0.60
C VAL A 213 16.51 -2.82 1.44
N ASN A 214 16.76 -2.01 2.46
CA ASN A 214 15.76 -1.62 3.45
C ASN A 214 14.68 -0.66 2.90
N ASP A 215 15.00 0.07 1.84
CA ASP A 215 14.26 1.23 1.35
C ASP A 215 12.93 0.85 0.69
N TRP A 216 11.93 1.72 0.83
CA TRP A 216 10.79 1.76 -0.08
C TRP A 216 11.19 2.47 -1.37
N LEU A 217 10.65 2.00 -2.50
CA LEU A 217 10.81 2.65 -3.79
C LEU A 217 10.04 3.98 -3.79
N GLY A 218 10.72 5.05 -4.19
CA GLY A 218 10.11 6.36 -4.45
C GLY A 218 10.95 7.18 -5.42
N LYS A 219 10.53 8.41 -5.69
CA LYS A 219 11.21 9.27 -6.67
C LYS A 219 12.41 9.97 -6.06
N PHE A 220 13.46 10.12 -6.87
CA PHE A 220 14.56 11.00 -6.53
C PHE A 220 14.24 12.45 -6.91
N ALA A 221 14.92 13.38 -6.26
CA ALA A 221 14.90 14.80 -6.56
C ALA A 221 16.32 15.30 -6.80
N ASP A 222 16.47 16.31 -7.65
CA ASP A 222 17.74 17.01 -7.87
C ASP A 222 18.06 17.88 -6.63
N THR A 223 18.57 17.22 -5.60
CA THR A 223 18.88 17.82 -4.29
C THR A 223 19.99 17.05 -3.59
N THR A 224 20.43 17.56 -2.44
CA THR A 224 21.36 16.89 -1.54
C THR A 224 20.64 16.46 -0.26
N VAL A 225 20.75 15.17 0.07
CA VAL A 225 20.13 14.58 1.26
C VAL A 225 21.19 13.95 2.15
N TYR A 226 21.09 14.11 3.46
CA TYR A 226 21.91 13.38 4.42
C TYR A 226 21.19 12.11 4.88
N ASN A 227 21.90 10.99 5.03
CA ASN A 227 21.41 9.78 5.69
C ASN A 227 20.08 9.27 5.08
N PHE A 228 20.03 9.22 3.75
CA PHE A 228 18.85 8.81 3.01
C PHE A 228 18.49 7.34 3.29
N VAL A 229 17.22 7.09 3.62
CA VAL A 229 16.68 5.77 3.98
C VAL A 229 15.48 5.36 3.11
N GLY A 230 15.33 5.99 1.95
CA GLY A 230 14.31 5.67 0.98
C GLY A 230 13.08 6.57 1.05
N ALA A 231 12.01 6.12 0.39
CA ALA A 231 10.73 6.80 0.47
C ALA A 231 10.04 6.55 1.83
N LEU A 232 9.18 7.49 2.26
CA LEU A 232 8.33 7.30 3.43
C LEU A 232 7.41 6.06 3.32
N ASN A 233 6.93 5.78 2.11
CA ASN A 233 6.06 4.66 1.80
C ASN A 233 6.37 4.08 0.41
N GLY A 234 6.05 2.80 0.20
CA GLY A 234 6.20 2.13 -1.09
C GLY A 234 5.04 2.36 -2.07
N GLY A 235 4.30 3.48 -1.95
CA GLY A 235 3.13 3.74 -2.80
C GLY A 235 1.99 2.74 -2.59
N SER A 236 1.14 2.56 -3.61
CA SER A 236 -0.07 1.72 -3.50
C SER A 236 0.21 0.22 -3.42
N LEU A 237 1.37 -0.23 -3.91
CA LEU A 237 1.76 -1.64 -3.94
C LEU A 237 2.89 -1.97 -2.95
N GLY A 238 3.32 -1.01 -2.13
CA GLY A 238 4.42 -1.22 -1.19
C GLY A 238 5.68 -1.69 -1.90
N GLU A 239 6.07 -0.94 -2.92
CA GLU A 239 7.19 -1.27 -3.79
C GLU A 239 8.51 -1.14 -3.04
N ARG A 240 9.33 -2.18 -3.12
CA ARG A 240 10.65 -2.30 -2.51
C ARG A 240 11.73 -2.25 -3.57
N ILE A 241 12.96 -2.09 -3.11
CA ILE A 241 14.14 -2.00 -3.97
C ILE A 241 14.96 -3.28 -3.83
N ILE A 242 15.39 -3.80 -4.98
CA ILE A 242 16.49 -4.77 -5.08
C ILE A 242 17.62 -4.16 -5.91
N LYS A 243 18.86 -4.56 -5.62
CA LYS A 243 20.09 -4.00 -6.23
C LYS A 243 20.96 -5.12 -6.81
N GLY A 244 21.99 -4.75 -7.58
CA GLY A 244 23.07 -5.68 -8.02
C GLY A 244 22.86 -6.36 -9.37
N GLY A 245 21.63 -6.75 -9.69
CA GLY A 245 21.39 -7.70 -10.78
C GLY A 245 21.79 -9.11 -10.36
N SER A 246 21.65 -10.09 -11.26
CA SER A 246 21.84 -11.50 -10.94
C SER A 246 22.62 -12.26 -12.02
N TYR A 247 22.84 -13.55 -11.77
CA TYR A 247 23.41 -14.50 -12.71
C TYR A 247 22.63 -14.60 -14.03
N GLN A 248 21.38 -14.12 -14.10
CA GLN A 248 20.54 -14.12 -15.30
C GLN A 248 20.70 -12.86 -16.16
N ASN A 249 21.31 -11.80 -15.62
CA ASN A 249 21.41 -10.52 -16.32
C ASN A 249 22.71 -10.41 -17.10
N SER A 250 22.63 -9.73 -18.24
CA SER A 250 23.83 -9.40 -19.01
C SER A 250 24.69 -8.36 -18.28
N PRO A 251 26.03 -8.39 -18.42
CA PRO A 251 26.91 -7.34 -17.86
C PRO A 251 26.57 -5.91 -18.29
N LYS A 252 25.88 -5.75 -19.43
CA LYS A 252 25.51 -4.44 -19.98
C LYS A 252 24.22 -3.87 -19.39
N SER A 253 23.35 -4.71 -18.85
CA SER A 253 22.09 -4.30 -18.20
C SER A 253 22.24 -4.11 -16.69
N MET A 254 23.39 -4.47 -16.11
CA MET A 254 23.69 -4.28 -14.68
C MET A 254 24.26 -2.88 -14.40
N HIS A 255 23.49 -2.06 -13.69
CA HIS A 255 23.90 -0.73 -13.25
C HIS A 255 23.74 -0.55 -11.74
N VAL A 256 24.65 0.21 -11.11
CA VAL A 256 24.56 0.57 -9.67
C VAL A 256 23.24 1.27 -9.37
N TYR A 257 22.73 2.06 -10.32
CA TYR A 257 21.50 2.82 -10.16
C TYR A 257 20.22 2.01 -10.39
N SER A 258 20.28 0.74 -10.83
CA SER A 258 19.08 -0.08 -11.03
C SER A 258 18.39 -0.37 -9.70
N ARG A 259 17.05 -0.29 -9.64
CA ARG A 259 16.27 -0.28 -8.38
C ARG A 259 15.15 -1.31 -8.27
N GLY A 260 15.12 -2.31 -9.14
CA GLY A 260 14.03 -3.26 -9.17
C GLY A 260 14.15 -4.25 -10.31
N ASP A 261 13.06 -4.97 -10.55
CA ASP A 261 12.98 -6.03 -11.55
C ASP A 261 12.17 -5.59 -12.78
N VAL A 262 11.83 -6.56 -13.65
CA VAL A 262 10.87 -6.44 -14.73
C VAL A 262 9.45 -6.28 -14.19
N TYR A 263 9.11 -7.02 -13.13
CA TYR A 263 7.82 -6.93 -12.44
C TYR A 263 7.92 -6.12 -11.15
N THR A 264 6.77 -5.69 -10.63
CA THR A 264 6.72 -4.95 -9.36
C THR A 264 7.28 -5.81 -8.23
N VAL A 265 8.24 -5.23 -7.51
CA VAL A 265 8.91 -5.85 -6.37
C VAL A 265 8.22 -5.36 -5.09
N THR A 266 7.57 -6.25 -4.36
CA THR A 266 6.88 -5.97 -3.08
C THR A 266 7.60 -6.66 -1.93
N SER A 267 7.23 -6.38 -0.68
CA SER A 267 7.90 -7.03 0.48
C SER A 267 7.67 -8.55 0.56
N SER A 268 6.63 -9.08 -0.10
CA SER A 268 6.32 -10.51 -0.17
C SER A 268 6.84 -11.18 -1.45
N THR A 269 7.43 -10.42 -2.37
CA THR A 269 8.07 -10.98 -3.58
C THR A 269 9.25 -11.86 -3.18
N LYS A 270 9.46 -12.97 -3.90
CA LYS A 270 10.63 -13.84 -3.78
C LYS A 270 10.96 -14.42 -5.16
N ALA A 271 12.24 -14.70 -5.42
CA ALA A 271 12.69 -15.34 -6.64
C ALA A 271 14.03 -16.05 -6.43
N ASP A 272 14.33 -17.05 -7.26
CA ASP A 272 15.53 -17.89 -7.14
C ASP A 272 16.84 -17.13 -7.40
N TYR A 273 16.74 -15.89 -7.87
CA TYR A 273 17.85 -14.97 -8.10
C TYR A 273 17.85 -13.75 -7.15
N VAL A 274 17.00 -13.74 -6.12
CA VAL A 274 16.92 -12.66 -5.11
C VAL A 274 17.34 -13.19 -3.75
N GLY A 275 18.39 -12.58 -3.19
CA GLY A 275 18.93 -12.81 -1.85
C GLY A 275 19.10 -11.50 -1.08
N PHE A 276 20.07 -11.46 -0.16
CA PHE A 276 20.36 -10.25 0.62
C PHE A 276 21.72 -10.32 1.31
N ARG A 277 22.16 -9.16 1.82
CA ARG A 277 23.29 -9.03 2.76
C ARG A 277 22.89 -8.10 3.91
N LEU A 278 23.63 -8.13 5.02
CA LEU A 278 23.36 -7.26 6.16
C LEU A 278 24.39 -6.16 6.32
N VAL A 279 24.00 -5.17 7.12
CA VAL A 279 24.88 -4.16 7.70
C VAL A 279 24.66 -4.06 9.20
N TYR A 280 25.64 -3.48 9.89
CA TYR A 280 25.61 -3.17 11.31
C TYR A 280 26.17 -1.76 11.54
N GLY A 281 25.45 -0.96 12.34
CA GLY A 281 25.87 0.40 12.69
C GLY A 281 24.67 1.32 12.97
N PRO A 282 24.88 2.42 13.70
CA PRO A 282 23.82 3.34 14.07
C PRO A 282 23.27 4.11 12.85
N PHE A 283 21.98 4.43 12.86
CA PHE A 283 21.43 5.50 12.02
C PHE A 283 21.33 6.78 12.83
N LEU A 284 22.04 7.82 12.39
CA LEU A 284 21.91 9.15 12.97
C LEU A 284 21.06 10.01 12.03
N SER A 285 19.97 10.61 12.53
CA SER A 285 19.16 11.60 11.80
C SER A 285 18.80 11.17 10.36
N ALA A 286 18.05 10.07 10.23
CA ALA A 286 17.59 9.56 8.94
C ALA A 286 16.69 10.57 8.21
N VAL A 287 16.76 10.57 6.88
CA VAL A 287 15.92 11.43 6.04
C VAL A 287 15.20 10.60 4.99
N TRP A 288 13.89 10.79 4.89
CA TRP A 288 13.05 10.18 3.88
C TRP A 288 12.71 11.19 2.79
N LEU A 289 12.32 10.65 1.63
CA LEU A 289 11.61 11.43 0.63
C LEU A 289 10.13 11.03 0.59
N SER A 290 9.27 12.04 0.48
CA SER A 290 7.87 11.86 0.10
C SER A 290 7.77 11.33 -1.34
N SER A 291 6.59 10.86 -1.73
CA SER A 291 6.37 10.30 -3.08
C SER A 291 6.62 11.28 -4.24
N ASP A 292 6.67 12.58 -3.97
CA ASP A 292 6.99 13.64 -4.93
C ASP A 292 8.46 14.09 -4.89
N GLY A 293 9.30 13.49 -4.04
CA GLY A 293 10.71 13.83 -3.90
C GLY A 293 11.00 14.96 -2.92
N THR A 294 10.03 15.40 -2.10
CA THR A 294 10.25 16.37 -1.02
C THR A 294 10.83 15.69 0.24
N ILE A 295 11.67 16.40 0.99
CA ILE A 295 12.25 15.90 2.24
C ILE A 295 11.15 15.77 3.29
N SER A 296 11.04 14.59 3.93
CA SER A 296 10.18 14.40 5.09
C SER A 296 10.92 13.69 6.22
N CYS A 297 10.64 14.13 7.45
CA CYS A 297 11.27 13.64 8.67
C CYS A 297 10.28 12.91 9.59
N ASN A 298 8.98 12.93 9.30
CA ASN A 298 7.95 12.39 10.20
C ASN A 298 7.37 11.08 9.66
N ARG A 299 7.37 10.06 10.51
CA ARG A 299 6.62 8.83 10.28
C ARG A 299 5.34 8.89 11.08
N VAL A 300 4.19 8.84 10.41
CA VAL A 300 2.97 8.36 11.05
C VAL A 300 2.87 6.86 10.76
N GLY A 301 3.03 6.05 11.80
CA GLY A 301 2.85 4.61 11.73
C GLY A 301 1.40 4.25 12.02
N SER A 302 0.74 3.50 11.13
CA SER A 302 -0.48 2.79 11.51
C SER A 302 -0.13 1.60 12.39
N VAL A 303 -0.88 1.36 13.46
CA VAL A 303 -0.61 0.29 14.44
C VAL A 303 -1.71 -0.77 14.52
N ILE A 304 -2.77 -0.66 13.73
CA ILE A 304 -3.80 -1.70 13.58
C ILE A 304 -3.75 -2.34 12.21
N ASP A 305 -4.21 -3.59 12.14
CA ASP A 305 -4.48 -4.29 10.89
C ASP A 305 -5.91 -4.03 10.39
N TYR A 306 -6.12 -4.37 9.11
CA TYR A 306 -7.43 -4.34 8.47
C TYR A 306 -8.45 -5.32 9.11
N ASN A 307 -7.99 -6.45 9.67
CA ASN A 307 -8.85 -7.39 10.37
C ASN A 307 -9.47 -6.76 11.63
N THR A 308 -8.75 -5.88 12.30
CA THR A 308 -9.27 -5.10 13.42
C THR A 308 -10.33 -4.13 12.95
N ILE A 309 -10.13 -3.43 11.83
CA ILE A 309 -11.18 -2.61 11.21
C ILE A 309 -12.40 -3.46 10.87
N TYR A 310 -12.23 -4.62 10.25
CA TYR A 310 -13.32 -5.53 9.92
C TYR A 310 -14.03 -6.04 11.17
N ARG A 311 -13.32 -6.43 12.23
CA ARG A 311 -13.93 -6.87 13.49
C ARG A 311 -14.78 -5.77 14.14
N LEU A 312 -14.29 -4.53 14.12
CA LEU A 312 -14.97 -3.38 14.71
C LEU A 312 -16.17 -2.90 13.88
N SER A 313 -16.15 -3.12 12.57
CA SER A 313 -17.09 -2.46 11.66
C SER A 313 -17.87 -3.35 10.72
N LYS A 314 -17.43 -4.58 10.50
CA LYS A 314 -17.91 -5.50 9.46
C LYS A 314 -17.75 -4.96 8.04
N SER A 315 -16.77 -4.08 7.82
CA SER A 315 -16.29 -3.69 6.49
C SER A 315 -14.77 -3.62 6.49
N TYR A 316 -14.17 -3.88 5.32
CA TYR A 316 -12.73 -3.70 5.12
C TYR A 316 -12.36 -2.24 4.79
N LYS A 317 -13.34 -1.34 4.64
CA LYS A 317 -13.12 0.05 4.24
C LYS A 317 -13.19 1.01 5.42
N GLY A 318 -12.01 1.44 5.89
CA GLY A 318 -11.87 2.48 6.91
C GLY A 318 -10.86 3.55 6.51
N LYS A 319 -11.08 4.80 6.91
CA LYS A 319 -10.16 5.92 6.67
C LYS A 319 -10.03 6.77 7.93
N LEU A 320 -8.83 7.27 8.19
CA LEU A 320 -8.54 8.24 9.24
C LEU A 320 -7.97 9.49 8.60
N ALA A 321 -8.48 10.66 8.94
CA ALA A 321 -7.91 11.96 8.60
C ALA A 321 -7.57 12.70 9.88
N PHE A 322 -6.44 13.40 9.91
CA PHE A 322 -5.95 14.09 11.11
C PHE A 322 -5.00 15.22 10.71
N ARG A 323 -4.63 16.04 11.68
CA ARG A 323 -3.58 17.05 11.54
C ARG A 323 -2.27 16.47 12.08
N ASP A 324 -1.21 16.49 11.29
CA ASP A 324 0.15 16.44 11.83
C ASP A 324 0.47 17.84 12.36
N ASP A 325 0.61 18.01 13.67
CA ASP A 325 0.79 19.34 14.26
C ASP A 325 2.21 19.87 14.08
N MET A 326 3.19 19.00 13.84
CA MET A 326 4.57 19.42 13.56
C MET A 326 4.66 20.23 12.26
N THR A 327 3.85 19.86 11.27
CA THR A 327 3.79 20.54 9.96
C THR A 327 2.57 21.45 9.83
N GLY A 328 1.50 21.18 10.59
CA GLY A 328 0.21 21.83 10.50
C GLY A 328 -0.65 21.37 9.32
N ASN A 329 -0.27 20.30 8.63
CA ASN A 329 -0.89 19.81 7.40
C ASN A 329 -2.02 18.80 7.66
N LEU A 330 -2.83 18.55 6.63
CA LEU A 330 -3.78 17.44 6.62
C LEU A 330 -3.03 16.16 6.28
N ALA A 331 -3.17 15.15 7.14
CA ALA A 331 -2.74 13.80 6.88
C ALA A 331 -3.93 12.82 6.88
N TYR A 332 -3.79 11.70 6.17
CA TYR A 332 -4.79 10.63 6.20
C TYR A 332 -4.18 9.24 6.03
N VAL A 333 -4.80 8.23 6.63
CA VAL A 333 -4.52 6.80 6.45
C VAL A 333 -5.75 6.16 5.81
N ASP A 334 -5.55 5.35 4.77
CA ASP A 334 -6.58 4.50 4.19
C ASP A 334 -6.35 3.05 4.61
N TYR A 335 -7.17 2.56 5.55
CA TYR A 335 -7.08 1.19 6.06
C TYR A 335 -7.64 0.14 5.11
N SER A 336 -8.32 0.57 4.03
CA SER A 336 -8.71 -0.33 2.95
C SER A 336 -7.55 -0.66 2.01
N ASN A 337 -6.48 0.14 2.07
CA ASN A 337 -5.31 -0.02 1.24
C ASN A 337 -4.38 -1.07 1.84
N GLY A 338 -3.88 -1.98 1.00
CA GLY A 338 -3.01 -3.07 1.40
C GLY A 338 -1.77 -2.65 2.21
N PHE A 339 -1.28 -1.42 2.01
CA PHE A 339 -0.17 -0.82 2.75
C PHE A 339 -0.65 0.35 3.59
N LEU A 340 -0.55 0.21 4.90
CA LEU A 340 -1.01 1.19 5.88
C LEU A 340 0.02 2.30 6.06
N ASN A 341 -0.06 3.32 5.22
CA ASN A 341 0.76 4.52 5.31
C ASN A 341 -0.13 5.74 5.51
N ALA A 342 0.38 6.72 6.27
CA ALA A 342 -0.20 8.05 6.23
C ALA A 342 0.32 8.80 5.00
N TYR A 343 -0.59 9.55 4.38
CA TYR A 343 -0.32 10.48 3.31
C TYR A 343 -0.57 11.88 3.83
N GLU A 344 0.36 12.78 3.62
CA GLU A 344 0.29 14.17 4.06
C GLU A 344 0.19 15.11 2.86
N PHE A 345 -0.60 16.17 2.99
CA PHE A 345 -0.78 17.20 1.97
C PHE A 345 -0.13 18.51 2.41
N ASP A 346 0.98 18.89 1.78
CA ASP A 346 1.56 20.22 1.92
C ASP A 346 0.88 21.20 0.96
N ASP A 347 -0.04 22.00 1.49
CA ASP A 347 -0.69 23.07 0.75
C ASP A 347 -0.45 24.46 1.35
N SER A 348 0.53 24.57 2.23
CA SER A 348 0.88 25.79 2.97
C SER A 348 -0.32 26.46 3.70
N VAL A 349 -1.30 25.66 4.12
CA VAL A 349 -2.48 26.13 4.88
C VAL A 349 -2.63 25.27 6.12
N SER A 350 -2.63 25.89 7.29
CA SER A 350 -2.80 25.20 8.56
C SER A 350 -4.20 24.56 8.65
N VAL A 351 -4.25 23.29 9.01
CA VAL A 351 -5.45 22.44 9.01
C VAL A 351 -5.96 22.23 10.43
N TYR A 352 -7.22 22.56 10.70
CA TYR A 352 -7.90 22.27 11.97
C TYR A 352 -9.25 21.63 11.70
N HIS A 353 -9.65 20.71 12.58
CA HIS A 353 -10.95 20.03 12.55
C HIS A 353 -11.26 19.36 11.19
N PRO A 354 -10.40 18.46 10.69
CA PRO A 354 -10.73 17.69 9.51
C PRO A 354 -11.92 16.76 9.79
N GLU A 355 -12.85 16.64 8.84
CA GLU A 355 -13.95 15.69 8.90
C GLU A 355 -14.15 15.02 7.54
N ILE A 356 -14.18 13.68 7.53
CA ILE A 356 -14.35 12.87 6.32
C ILE A 356 -15.82 12.87 5.89
N SER A 357 -16.06 12.99 4.58
CA SER A 357 -17.41 12.99 3.99
C SER A 357 -18.11 11.63 4.13
N PRO A 358 -19.46 11.58 4.04
CA PRO A 358 -20.20 10.33 4.18
C PRO A 358 -19.81 9.25 3.18
N ASP A 359 -19.36 9.63 1.98
CA ASP A 359 -18.88 8.72 0.93
C ASP A 359 -17.37 8.41 1.02
N GLY A 360 -16.65 8.92 2.04
CA GLY A 360 -15.23 8.66 2.26
C GLY A 360 -14.28 9.26 1.22
N ARG A 361 -14.77 10.11 0.29
CA ARG A 361 -13.96 10.68 -0.81
C ARG A 361 -13.39 12.06 -0.51
N TYR A 362 -13.96 12.79 0.44
CA TYR A 362 -13.60 14.17 0.74
C TYR A 362 -13.26 14.37 2.21
N VAL A 363 -12.46 15.38 2.50
CA VAL A 363 -12.20 15.87 3.86
C VAL A 363 -12.50 17.36 3.90
N ALA A 364 -13.46 17.78 4.73
CA ALA A 364 -13.70 19.18 5.03
C ALA A 364 -12.81 19.59 6.20
N TYR A 365 -12.20 20.77 6.16
CA TYR A 365 -11.38 21.28 7.27
C TYR A 365 -11.38 22.81 7.28
N CYS A 366 -10.89 23.40 8.36
CA CYS A 366 -10.79 24.85 8.49
C CYS A 366 -9.41 25.33 8.95
N THR A 367 -9.23 26.65 9.06
CA THR A 367 -7.98 27.26 9.54
C THR A 367 -8.05 27.79 10.96
N GLY A 368 -9.23 27.76 11.60
CA GLY A 368 -9.44 28.24 12.97
C GLY A 368 -9.41 27.11 14.00
N LEU A 369 -8.75 27.35 15.14
CA LEU A 369 -8.70 26.42 16.28
C LEU A 369 -9.91 26.62 17.21
N GLU A 370 -10.38 25.53 17.84
CA GLU A 370 -11.47 25.59 18.81
C GLU A 370 -11.06 26.44 20.04
N GLY A 371 -12.00 27.23 20.54
CA GLY A 371 -11.77 28.15 21.66
C GLY A 371 -11.12 29.47 21.26
N VAL A 372 -10.66 29.63 20.02
CA VAL A 372 -10.04 30.87 19.51
C VAL A 372 -11.02 31.63 18.59
N SER A 373 -11.32 32.88 18.93
CA SER A 373 -12.11 33.76 18.06
C SER A 373 -11.27 34.35 16.93
N GLY A 374 -11.84 34.49 15.75
CA GLY A 374 -11.15 35.05 14.60
C GLY A 374 -11.58 34.49 13.25
N LYS A 375 -10.86 34.91 12.20
CA LYS A 375 -11.11 34.45 10.83
C LYS A 375 -10.78 32.97 10.69
N SER A 376 -11.63 32.27 9.96
CA SER A 376 -11.43 30.86 9.61
C SER A 376 -11.95 30.61 8.20
N ASN A 377 -11.12 30.02 7.34
CA ASN A 377 -11.50 29.62 6.00
C ASN A 377 -11.84 28.13 6.00
N LEU A 378 -12.90 27.75 5.27
CA LEU A 378 -13.32 26.35 5.10
C LEU A 378 -12.88 25.83 3.74
N PHE A 379 -12.28 24.64 3.75
CA PHE A 379 -11.84 23.93 2.57
C PHE A 379 -12.44 22.52 2.52
N VAL A 380 -12.54 21.97 1.30
CA VAL A 380 -12.83 20.56 1.05
C VAL A 380 -11.73 19.99 0.16
N ARG A 381 -11.05 18.94 0.62
CA ARG A 381 -10.08 18.14 -0.13
C ARG A 381 -10.76 16.95 -0.76
N ASN A 382 -10.44 16.62 -2.00
CA ASN A 382 -10.72 15.30 -2.57
C ASN A 382 -9.50 14.38 -2.37
N LEU A 383 -9.69 13.22 -1.75
CA LEU A 383 -8.60 12.31 -1.38
C LEU A 383 -8.02 11.53 -2.57
N GLU A 384 -8.74 11.40 -3.68
CA GLU A 384 -8.28 10.64 -4.86
C GLU A 384 -7.55 11.52 -5.89
N THR A 385 -8.09 12.72 -6.14
CA THR A 385 -7.56 13.68 -7.14
C THR A 385 -6.66 14.74 -6.52
N TYR A 386 -6.58 14.77 -5.19
CA TYR A 386 -5.84 15.74 -4.37
C TYR A 386 -6.29 17.21 -4.53
N LYS A 387 -7.35 17.47 -5.30
CA LYS A 387 -7.87 18.83 -5.53
C LYS A 387 -8.51 19.41 -4.27
N ARG A 388 -8.29 20.72 -4.08
CA ARG A 388 -8.86 21.53 -2.99
C ARG A 388 -9.92 22.49 -3.50
N TYR A 389 -10.99 22.65 -2.74
CA TYR A 389 -12.07 23.61 -2.96
C TYR A 389 -12.20 24.51 -1.74
N LYS A 390 -12.34 25.82 -1.93
CA LYS A 390 -12.50 26.81 -0.85
C LYS A 390 -13.92 27.37 -0.86
N LEU A 391 -14.54 27.49 0.32
CA LEU A 391 -15.78 28.23 0.48
C LEU A 391 -15.49 29.74 0.43
N ASP A 392 -16.32 30.51 -0.26
CA ASP A 392 -16.22 31.98 -0.31
C ASP A 392 -16.74 32.62 0.99
N SER A 393 -16.01 32.39 2.08
CA SER A 393 -16.23 32.95 3.41
C SER A 393 -14.95 32.84 4.24
N ASP A 394 -14.63 33.89 4.99
CA ASP A 394 -13.53 33.92 5.98
C ASP A 394 -14.03 33.78 7.43
N HIS A 395 -15.30 33.41 7.62
CA HIS A 395 -15.95 33.16 8.90
C HIS A 395 -16.64 31.78 8.86
N ALA A 396 -15.86 30.74 8.59
CA ALA A 396 -16.31 29.36 8.56
C ALA A 396 -15.33 28.45 9.30
N ALA A 397 -15.71 28.00 10.49
CA ALA A 397 -14.90 27.17 11.37
C ALA A 397 -15.61 25.86 11.76
N ILE A 398 -14.81 24.84 12.09
CA ILE A 398 -15.21 23.52 12.60
C ILE A 398 -16.29 22.88 11.70
N PRO A 399 -15.93 22.53 10.45
CA PRO A 399 -16.87 21.97 9.49
C PRO A 399 -17.30 20.56 9.90
N ARG A 400 -18.59 20.25 9.73
CA ARG A 400 -19.14 18.90 9.94
C ARG A 400 -20.03 18.46 8.79
N TRP A 401 -19.87 17.24 8.32
CA TRP A 401 -20.71 16.69 7.25
C TRP A 401 -22.05 16.19 7.79
N ARG A 402 -23.08 16.30 6.96
CA ARG A 402 -24.35 15.60 7.18
C ARG A 402 -25.02 15.22 5.87
N VAL A 403 -25.94 14.25 5.96
CA VAL A 403 -26.88 13.91 4.90
C VAL A 403 -28.27 14.32 5.36
N LEU A 404 -28.94 15.17 4.59
CA LEU A 404 -30.31 15.61 4.87
C LEU A 404 -31.32 14.52 4.48
N ASP A 405 -32.55 14.62 4.97
CA ASP A 405 -33.63 13.64 4.69
C ASP A 405 -33.95 13.50 3.19
N ASN A 406 -33.63 14.51 2.39
CA ASN A 406 -33.78 14.49 0.92
C ASN A 406 -32.59 13.86 0.19
N GLY A 407 -31.58 13.36 0.92
CA GLY A 407 -30.35 12.77 0.37
C GLY A 407 -29.22 13.77 0.08
N ASP A 408 -29.45 15.08 0.26
CA ASP A 408 -28.41 16.09 -0.01
C ASP A 408 -27.29 16.04 1.04
N THR A 409 -26.05 16.02 0.56
CA THR A 409 -24.86 16.18 1.40
C THR A 409 -24.58 17.66 1.63
N VAL A 410 -24.52 18.07 2.90
CA VAL A 410 -24.20 19.46 3.30
C VAL A 410 -23.10 19.49 4.36
N ILE A 411 -22.41 20.63 4.45
CA ILE A 411 -21.41 20.93 5.46
C ILE A 411 -21.97 21.99 6.39
N VAL A 412 -21.97 21.69 7.69
CA VAL A 412 -22.33 22.60 8.78
C VAL A 412 -21.06 23.27 9.26
N TYR A 413 -21.13 24.55 9.58
CA TYR A 413 -19.99 25.26 10.16
C TYR A 413 -20.49 26.41 11.04
N VAL A 414 -19.60 26.94 11.87
CA VAL A 414 -19.89 28.10 12.72
C VAL A 414 -19.16 29.34 12.23
N SER A 415 -19.72 30.51 12.51
CA SER A 415 -19.12 31.79 12.12
C SER A 415 -17.86 32.16 12.90
N ASP A 416 -17.67 31.58 14.09
CA ASP A 416 -16.53 31.82 14.99
C ASP A 416 -16.38 30.64 15.97
N ALA A 417 -15.14 30.20 16.21
CA ALA A 417 -14.82 29.03 17.04
C ALA A 417 -14.51 29.37 18.51
N GLY A 418 -14.62 30.63 18.92
CA GLY A 418 -14.21 31.06 20.25
C GLY A 418 -15.12 30.61 21.40
N ASN A 419 -14.66 30.90 22.61
CA ASN A 419 -15.32 30.61 23.89
C ASN A 419 -16.85 30.85 23.93
N ASN A 420 -17.60 29.95 24.58
CA ASN A 420 -19.06 29.98 24.70
C ASN A 420 -19.59 30.30 26.13
N LYS A 421 -18.72 30.74 27.04
CA LYS A 421 -19.06 31.02 28.45
C LYS A 421 -19.99 32.23 28.59
N ASN A 422 -19.74 33.31 27.87
CA ASN A 422 -20.61 34.50 27.89
C ASN A 422 -21.78 34.29 26.92
N GLU A 423 -23.01 34.38 27.44
CA GLU A 423 -24.23 34.16 26.66
C GLU A 423 -24.41 35.20 25.54
N SER A 424 -24.22 36.49 25.83
CA SER A 424 -24.39 37.56 24.85
C SER A 424 -23.39 37.48 23.69
N ASP A 425 -22.17 36.99 23.95
CA ASP A 425 -21.16 36.81 22.91
C ASP A 425 -21.40 35.53 22.11
N PHE A 426 -21.90 34.48 22.75
CA PHE A 426 -22.32 33.26 22.06
C PHE A 426 -23.46 33.53 21.07
N GLU A 427 -24.49 34.28 21.49
CA GLU A 427 -25.65 34.60 20.64
C GLU A 427 -25.33 35.44 19.40
N LYS A 428 -24.26 36.26 19.45
CA LYS A 428 -23.78 37.03 18.28
C LYS A 428 -23.19 36.13 17.20
N LYS A 429 -22.71 34.94 17.58
CA LYS A 429 -22.20 33.93 16.64
C LYS A 429 -23.37 33.21 15.99
N SER A 430 -23.07 32.37 15.01
CA SER A 430 -24.10 31.69 14.24
C SER A 430 -23.63 30.36 13.67
N THR A 431 -24.60 29.47 13.47
CA THR A 431 -24.42 28.17 12.82
C THR A 431 -25.01 28.23 11.43
N TRP A 432 -24.26 27.74 10.44
CA TRP A 432 -24.57 27.79 9.01
C TRP A 432 -24.48 26.40 8.40
N GLN A 433 -25.07 26.25 7.21
CA GLN A 433 -24.89 25.08 6.37
C GLN A 433 -24.68 25.48 4.91
N VAL A 434 -23.97 24.65 4.15
CA VAL A 434 -23.77 24.82 2.70
C VAL A 434 -23.76 23.46 2.01
N THR A 435 -24.43 23.33 0.87
CA THR A 435 -24.38 22.10 0.06
C THR A 435 -23.00 21.94 -0.57
N PHE A 436 -22.51 20.72 -0.69
CA PHE A 436 -21.31 20.43 -1.49
C PHE A 436 -21.62 19.28 -2.45
N SER A 437 -21.63 19.58 -3.75
CA SER A 437 -21.90 18.59 -4.80
C SER A 437 -21.13 18.93 -6.06
N ASN A 438 -20.81 17.93 -6.88
CA ASN A 438 -20.07 18.11 -8.14
C ASN A 438 -18.80 18.96 -7.98
N ASN A 439 -18.06 18.73 -6.88
CA ASN A 439 -16.83 19.46 -6.56
C ASN A 439 -17.02 20.98 -6.38
N ARG A 440 -18.18 21.44 -5.91
CA ARG A 440 -18.49 22.87 -5.71
C ARG A 440 -19.35 23.10 -4.46
N PHE A 441 -19.09 24.22 -3.80
CA PHE A 441 -19.98 24.76 -2.76
C PHE A 441 -21.21 25.41 -3.39
N GLY A 442 -22.37 25.20 -2.76
CA GLY A 442 -23.58 25.96 -3.05
C GLY A 442 -23.66 27.26 -2.26
N THR A 443 -24.87 27.77 -2.08
CA THR A 443 -25.13 29.01 -1.33
C THR A 443 -25.24 28.71 0.17
N PRO A 444 -24.45 29.37 1.04
CA PRO A 444 -24.59 29.25 2.48
C PRO A 444 -25.96 29.68 3.00
N LYS A 445 -26.47 28.96 4.00
CA LYS A 445 -27.74 29.23 4.68
C LYS A 445 -27.52 29.23 6.19
N LYS A 446 -27.92 30.30 6.85
CA LYS A 446 -27.90 30.38 8.32
C LYS A 446 -28.97 29.46 8.89
N LEU A 447 -28.61 28.62 9.86
CA LEU A 447 -29.53 27.74 10.59
C LEU A 447 -30.10 28.44 11.82
N PHE A 448 -29.23 28.95 12.69
CA PHE A 448 -29.62 29.65 13.93
C PHE A 448 -28.46 30.48 14.50
N ASN A 449 -28.77 31.32 15.49
CA ASN A 449 -27.78 32.02 16.32
C ASN A 449 -27.10 31.03 17.28
N GLY A 450 -25.91 31.38 17.77
CA GLY A 450 -25.05 30.49 18.54
C GLY A 450 -24.10 29.68 17.66
N ALA A 451 -22.87 29.48 18.14
CA ALA A 451 -21.85 28.66 17.48
C ALA A 451 -21.94 27.19 17.94
N TYR A 452 -22.87 26.43 17.39
CA TYR A 452 -23.06 25.02 17.71
C TYR A 452 -22.11 24.11 16.90
N HIS A 453 -20.82 24.17 17.23
CA HIS A 453 -19.78 23.42 16.52
C HIS A 453 -19.62 21.96 16.97
N GLY A 454 -20.32 21.50 18.01
CA GLY A 454 -20.28 20.10 18.46
C GLY A 454 -21.21 19.17 17.68
N GLY A 455 -21.93 19.71 16.70
CA GLY A 455 -22.80 18.94 15.81
C GLY A 455 -24.26 19.35 15.89
N VAL A 456 -24.98 19.05 14.82
CA VAL A 456 -26.39 19.42 14.62
C VAL A 456 -27.09 18.25 13.94
N SER A 457 -28.18 17.79 14.55
CA SER A 457 -29.04 16.74 14.00
C SER A 457 -29.62 17.09 12.62
N ASN A 458 -29.91 16.06 11.82
CA ASN A 458 -30.37 16.20 10.42
C ASN A 458 -31.60 17.12 10.26
N ASN A 459 -32.52 17.10 11.23
CA ASN A 459 -33.75 17.90 11.22
C ASN A 459 -33.62 19.29 11.87
N ASN A 460 -32.40 19.71 12.24
CA ASN A 460 -32.07 20.98 12.90
C ASN A 460 -32.74 21.22 14.27
N LYS A 461 -33.37 20.21 14.88
CA LYS A 461 -34.07 20.37 16.17
C LYS A 461 -33.18 20.12 17.38
N PHE A 462 -31.98 19.58 17.15
CA PHE A 462 -31.01 19.29 18.19
C PHE A 462 -29.61 19.69 17.75
N ALA A 463 -28.87 20.42 18.59
CA ALA A 463 -27.48 20.84 18.34
C ALA A 463 -26.72 20.99 19.65
N VAL A 464 -25.40 20.82 19.64
CA VAL A 464 -24.54 20.91 20.84
C VAL A 464 -23.22 21.65 20.57
N THR A 465 -22.56 22.11 21.62
CA THR A 465 -21.23 22.76 21.57
C THR A 465 -20.57 22.67 22.94
N GLY A 466 -19.23 22.64 22.95
CA GLY A 466 -18.42 22.73 24.16
C GLY A 466 -17.14 23.51 23.95
N ALA A 467 -17.19 24.82 24.17
CA ALA A 467 -16.02 25.69 24.25
C ALA A 467 -16.02 26.41 25.61
N ARG A 468 -15.95 25.62 26.70
CA ARG A 468 -16.11 25.92 28.15
C ARG A 468 -17.38 25.34 28.76
N LEU A 469 -18.56 25.65 28.23
CA LEU A 469 -19.84 25.12 28.72
C LEU A 469 -20.37 24.08 27.73
N LEU A 470 -20.97 23.00 28.22
CA LEU A 470 -21.75 22.11 27.36
C LEU A 470 -23.13 22.75 27.16
N ARG A 471 -23.34 23.38 25.99
CA ARG A 471 -24.63 23.95 25.59
C ARG A 471 -25.33 23.02 24.61
N ALA A 472 -26.64 22.96 24.70
CA ALA A 472 -27.49 22.23 23.78
C ALA A 472 -28.70 23.07 23.37
N ARG A 473 -29.02 23.03 22.08
CA ARG A 473 -30.25 23.56 21.52
C ARG A 473 -31.23 22.42 21.34
N VAL A 474 -32.30 22.37 22.14
CA VAL A 474 -33.30 21.29 22.12
C VAL A 474 -34.66 21.87 21.73
N GLY A 475 -35.23 21.40 20.62
CA GLY A 475 -36.54 21.87 20.16
C GLY A 475 -36.57 23.37 19.82
N GLY A 476 -35.41 23.98 19.58
CA GLY A 476 -35.26 25.41 19.32
C GLY A 476 -35.03 26.29 20.56
N ALA A 477 -34.93 25.69 21.75
CA ALA A 477 -34.55 26.38 22.99
C ALA A 477 -33.11 26.07 23.37
N ASP A 478 -32.38 27.09 23.82
CA ASP A 478 -30.98 26.96 24.25
C ASP A 478 -30.93 26.58 25.73
N THR A 479 -30.11 25.59 26.06
CA THR A 479 -29.95 25.01 27.40
C THR A 479 -28.47 24.77 27.69
N VAL A 480 -28.12 24.73 28.98
CA VAL A 480 -26.76 24.40 29.42
C VAL A 480 -26.83 23.10 30.23
N TRP A 481 -26.17 22.07 29.74
CA TRP A 481 -26.17 20.73 30.37
C TRP A 481 -25.03 20.53 31.34
N TYR A 482 -23.90 21.23 31.14
CA TYR A 482 -22.72 21.15 31.98
C TYR A 482 -22.10 22.54 32.15
N ASN A 483 -22.07 23.07 33.38
CA ASN A 483 -21.67 24.45 33.66
C ASN A 483 -20.80 24.65 34.91
N GLY A 484 -20.73 23.67 35.81
CA GLY A 484 -19.89 23.74 37.02
C GLY A 484 -18.40 23.65 36.69
N GLU A 485 -18.09 22.91 35.63
CA GLU A 485 -16.74 22.62 35.17
C GLU A 485 -16.66 22.75 33.65
N GLN A 486 -15.43 22.78 33.12
CA GLN A 486 -15.21 22.95 31.69
C GLN A 486 -15.55 21.66 30.92
N ALA A 487 -16.34 21.81 29.85
CA ALA A 487 -16.57 20.78 28.84
C ALA A 487 -15.84 21.16 27.53
N CYS A 488 -15.14 20.17 26.95
CA CYS A 488 -14.34 20.28 25.74
C CYS A 488 -14.61 19.11 24.77
N ASN A 489 -14.20 19.26 23.51
CA ASN A 489 -14.24 18.23 22.47
C ASN A 489 -15.63 17.58 22.36
N VAL A 490 -16.66 18.43 22.33
CA VAL A 490 -18.06 17.99 22.29
C VAL A 490 -18.40 17.48 20.90
N SER A 491 -18.95 16.27 20.82
CA SER A 491 -19.35 15.64 19.55
C SER A 491 -20.72 14.97 19.66
N LEU A 492 -21.59 15.25 18.69
CA LEU A 492 -22.94 14.70 18.58
C LEU A 492 -22.97 13.49 17.66
N SER A 493 -23.59 12.40 18.10
CA SER A 493 -23.79 11.23 17.25
C SER A 493 -24.78 11.53 16.11
N HIS A 494 -24.48 11.03 14.92
CA HIS A 494 -25.33 11.17 13.73
C HIS A 494 -26.42 10.07 13.64
N ASP A 495 -26.54 9.25 14.68
CA ASP A 495 -27.46 8.12 14.76
C ASP A 495 -28.79 8.46 15.46
N VAL A 496 -29.72 7.50 15.46
CA VAL A 496 -31.05 7.59 16.09
C VAL A 496 -30.99 7.90 17.60
N CYS A 497 -29.85 7.62 18.25
CA CYS A 497 -29.69 7.70 19.70
C CYS A 497 -29.30 9.10 20.18
N LYS A 498 -28.78 9.96 19.29
CA LYS A 498 -28.50 11.39 19.53
C LYS A 498 -27.72 11.63 20.83
N ARG A 499 -26.67 10.85 21.04
CA ARG A 499 -25.80 10.95 22.22
C ARG A 499 -24.73 12.01 21.99
N THR A 500 -24.33 12.67 23.06
CA THR A 500 -23.28 13.68 23.05
C THR A 500 -22.11 13.19 23.89
N LEU A 501 -20.94 13.05 23.28
CA LEU A 501 -19.70 12.79 24.02
C LEU A 501 -18.97 14.10 24.28
N PHE A 502 -18.21 14.14 25.37
CA PHE A 502 -17.36 15.28 25.73
C PHE A 502 -16.29 14.88 26.75
N LEU A 503 -15.27 15.73 26.88
CA LEU A 503 -14.22 15.64 27.90
C LEU A 503 -14.42 16.70 28.96
N ASP A 504 -14.07 16.38 30.21
CA ASP A 504 -14.18 17.31 31.35
C ASP A 504 -12.91 17.38 32.20
N PHE A 505 -12.89 18.31 33.15
CA PHE A 505 -11.70 18.64 33.95
C PHE A 505 -11.63 17.86 35.27
N GLY A 506 -12.24 16.67 35.36
CA GLY A 506 -12.33 15.91 36.61
C GLY A 506 -13.25 16.60 37.62
N GLY A 507 -14.38 17.11 37.13
CA GLY A 507 -15.33 17.88 37.92
C GLY A 507 -16.09 17.06 38.95
N LYS A 508 -16.76 17.74 39.88
CA LYS A 508 -17.64 17.10 40.88
C LYS A 508 -18.72 16.29 40.17
N THR A 509 -19.37 16.85 39.16
CA THR A 509 -20.47 16.20 38.43
C THR A 509 -20.01 14.89 37.78
N GLY A 510 -18.88 14.92 37.06
CA GLY A 510 -18.33 13.74 36.42
C GLY A 510 -17.81 12.69 37.42
N LYS A 511 -17.14 13.10 38.50
CA LYS A 511 -16.69 12.19 39.57
C LYS A 511 -17.84 11.50 40.29
N GLU A 512 -18.90 12.23 40.60
CA GLU A 512 -20.12 11.65 41.20
C GLU A 512 -20.78 10.64 40.26
N PHE A 513 -20.81 10.91 38.96
CA PHE A 513 -21.36 9.99 37.96
C PHE A 513 -20.52 8.71 37.80
N VAL A 514 -19.19 8.85 37.72
CA VAL A 514 -18.26 7.72 37.55
C VAL A 514 -18.14 6.90 38.84
N GLY A 515 -18.24 7.54 40.00
CA GLY A 515 -18.01 6.92 41.30
C GLY A 515 -16.53 6.83 41.72
N ASP A 516 -15.62 7.42 40.93
CA ASP A 516 -14.17 7.45 41.17
C ASP A 516 -13.61 8.86 40.97
N ASP A 517 -12.51 9.17 41.66
CA ASP A 517 -11.69 10.35 41.37
C ASP A 517 -10.86 10.16 40.10
N TYR A 518 -10.82 11.20 39.26
CA TYR A 518 -9.99 11.27 38.06
C TYR A 518 -9.60 12.73 37.75
N LYS A 519 -8.59 12.92 36.90
CA LYS A 519 -8.04 14.23 36.51
C LYS A 519 -8.60 14.71 35.17
N THR A 520 -8.16 15.88 34.73
CA THR A 520 -8.52 16.47 33.44
C THR A 520 -8.40 15.45 32.30
N HIS A 521 -9.49 15.26 31.58
CA HIS A 521 -9.61 14.42 30.38
C HIS A 521 -9.27 12.92 30.57
N GLU A 522 -9.16 12.40 31.80
CA GLU A 522 -8.96 10.97 32.04
C GLU A 522 -10.21 10.12 31.78
N ARG A 523 -11.35 10.77 31.46
CA ARG A 523 -12.63 10.15 31.15
C ARG A 523 -13.26 10.79 29.92
N ILE A 524 -13.73 9.96 28.99
CA ILE A 524 -14.80 10.35 28.06
C ILE A 524 -16.12 10.22 28.80
N LEU A 525 -16.97 11.23 28.72
CA LEU A 525 -18.34 11.22 29.26
C LEU A 525 -19.35 11.24 28.11
N VAL A 526 -20.42 10.46 28.25
CA VAL A 526 -21.51 10.39 27.26
C VAL A 526 -22.82 10.80 27.92
N ALA A 527 -23.47 11.81 27.34
CA ALA A 527 -24.81 12.24 27.68
C ALA A 527 -25.84 11.76 26.65
N ASP A 528 -27.05 11.46 27.11
CA ASP A 528 -28.19 11.23 26.22
C ASP A 528 -28.75 12.54 25.64
N SER A 529 -29.78 12.44 24.80
CA SER A 529 -30.42 13.60 24.17
C SER A 529 -31.10 14.60 25.13
N THR A 530 -31.15 14.29 26.43
CA THR A 530 -31.67 15.18 27.48
C THR A 530 -30.57 15.84 28.32
N GLY A 531 -29.31 15.48 28.08
CA GLY A 531 -28.15 15.95 28.85
C GLY A 531 -27.81 15.10 30.06
N LYS A 532 -28.51 13.97 30.27
CA LYS A 532 -28.21 13.05 31.37
C LYS A 532 -26.98 12.21 31.03
N LEU A 533 -26.00 12.16 31.94
CA LEU A 533 -24.85 11.26 31.82
C LEU A 533 -25.32 9.80 31.88
N ILE A 534 -24.88 9.00 30.89
CA ILE A 534 -25.28 7.60 30.72
C ILE A 534 -24.10 6.64 30.65
N GLN A 535 -22.90 7.11 30.27
CA GLN A 535 -21.73 6.25 30.15
C GLN A 535 -20.41 7.02 30.28
N SER A 536 -19.36 6.32 30.68
CA SER A 536 -17.98 6.84 30.66
C SER A 536 -16.97 5.75 30.31
N VAL A 537 -15.88 6.13 29.64
CA VAL A 537 -14.71 5.26 29.39
C VAL A 537 -13.44 5.94 29.91
N LYS A 538 -12.55 5.15 30.54
CA LYS A 538 -11.29 5.62 31.11
C LYS A 538 -10.17 5.65 30.07
N ALA A 539 -9.30 6.66 30.14
CA ALA A 539 -8.08 6.71 29.35
C ALA A 539 -7.10 5.58 29.73
N PRO A 540 -6.23 5.14 28.80
CA PRO A 540 -5.12 4.25 29.11
C PRO A 540 -4.24 4.80 30.23
N GLU A 541 -3.56 3.92 30.96
CA GLU A 541 -2.68 4.32 32.06
C GLU A 541 -1.55 5.24 31.57
N GLY A 542 -1.35 6.38 32.25
CA GLY A 542 -0.35 7.38 31.87
C GLY A 542 -0.82 8.38 30.80
N PHE A 543 -2.07 8.26 30.32
CA PHE A 543 -2.62 9.10 29.27
C PHE A 543 -3.91 9.82 29.69
N SER A 544 -4.24 10.89 28.96
CA SER A 544 -5.54 11.56 28.98
C SER A 544 -6.08 11.69 27.57
N PHE A 545 -7.39 11.68 27.37
CA PHE A 545 -7.97 11.85 26.03
C PHE A 545 -7.87 13.31 25.56
N ASP A 546 -7.84 13.51 24.25
CA ASP A 546 -8.10 14.81 23.62
C ASP A 546 -8.72 14.59 22.23
N HIS A 547 -9.32 15.63 21.66
CA HIS A 547 -9.86 15.66 20.30
C HIS A 547 -10.82 14.49 19.99
N SER A 548 -11.69 14.12 20.95
CA SER A 548 -12.63 13.02 20.81
C SER A 548 -13.78 13.33 19.85
N GLU A 549 -14.06 12.41 18.93
CA GLU A 549 -15.12 12.50 17.93
C GLU A 549 -15.83 11.15 17.72
N TRP A 550 -17.11 11.17 17.34
CA TRP A 550 -17.78 9.94 16.90
C TRP A 550 -17.19 9.44 15.57
N VAL A 551 -17.06 8.11 15.43
CA VAL A 551 -16.74 7.50 14.13
C VAL A 551 -17.89 7.72 13.15
N GLN A 552 -17.55 8.18 11.94
CA GLN A 552 -18.47 8.62 10.90
C GLN A 552 -19.02 7.46 10.05
N ASN A 553 -20.12 7.74 9.33
CA ASN A 553 -20.79 6.85 8.37
C ASN A 553 -21.25 5.50 8.95
N ARG A 554 -21.68 5.49 10.22
CA ARG A 554 -22.36 4.33 10.83
C ARG A 554 -23.84 4.28 10.42
N ASN A 555 -24.46 3.10 10.55
CA ASN A 555 -25.89 2.92 10.30
C ASN A 555 -26.71 3.94 11.13
N PRO A 556 -27.44 4.87 10.50
CA PRO A 556 -28.14 5.92 11.22
C PRO A 556 -29.28 5.39 12.11
N ASN A 557 -29.73 4.16 11.89
CA ASN A 557 -30.79 3.52 12.66
C ASN A 557 -30.28 2.73 13.89
N GLU A 558 -28.97 2.70 14.14
CA GLU A 558 -28.35 1.99 15.26
C GLU A 558 -27.42 2.91 16.06
N CYS A 559 -27.37 2.73 17.38
CA CYS A 559 -26.47 3.48 18.24
C CYS A 559 -24.99 3.17 17.90
N SER A 560 -24.20 4.18 17.51
CA SER A 560 -22.74 4.07 17.31
C SER A 560 -22.02 3.82 18.64
N ASN A 561 -21.18 2.79 18.73
CA ASN A 561 -20.39 2.57 19.95
C ASN A 561 -18.90 2.86 19.74
N LEU A 562 -18.52 3.49 18.63
CA LEU A 562 -17.13 3.77 18.30
C LEU A 562 -16.85 5.27 18.31
N ILE A 563 -15.78 5.60 19.00
CA ILE A 563 -15.24 6.96 19.15
C ILE A 563 -13.80 6.93 18.67
N VAL A 564 -13.35 7.99 18.00
CA VAL A 564 -11.93 8.24 17.73
C VAL A 564 -11.45 9.36 18.64
N ALA A 565 -10.23 9.26 19.16
CA ALA A 565 -9.64 10.30 19.99
C ALA A 565 -8.11 10.31 19.82
N THR A 566 -7.47 11.40 20.19
CA THR A 566 -6.03 11.41 20.48
C THR A 566 -5.82 11.14 21.97
N VAL A 567 -4.62 10.69 22.34
CA VAL A 567 -4.22 10.59 23.74
C VAL A 567 -2.98 11.44 24.01
N THR A 568 -2.98 12.13 25.15
CA THR A 568 -1.88 12.98 25.62
C THR A 568 -1.12 12.30 26.73
N ASN A 569 0.21 12.37 26.67
CA ASN A 569 1.07 11.87 27.75
C ASN A 569 1.33 12.96 28.81
N SER A 570 2.11 12.64 29.85
CA SER A 570 2.45 13.58 30.93
C SER A 570 3.22 14.83 30.49
N ASN A 571 3.79 14.83 29.29
CA ASN A 571 4.52 15.94 28.70
C ASN A 571 3.65 16.74 27.71
N ASN A 572 2.34 16.48 27.67
CA ASN A 572 1.37 17.10 26.76
C ASN A 572 1.60 16.82 25.26
N ALA A 573 2.45 15.85 24.92
CA ALA A 573 2.57 15.38 23.54
C ALA A 573 1.38 14.46 23.19
N HIS A 574 0.99 14.43 21.91
CA HIS A 574 -0.09 13.60 21.37
C HIS A 574 0.45 12.45 20.52
N PRO A 575 1.09 11.43 21.12
CA PRO A 575 1.82 10.44 20.35
C PRO A 575 0.92 9.44 19.61
N LYS A 576 -0.38 9.37 19.95
CA LYS A 576 -1.28 8.34 19.41
C LYS A 576 -2.69 8.84 19.12
N ILE A 577 -3.29 8.27 18.08
CA ILE A 577 -4.73 8.28 17.83
C ILE A 577 -5.26 6.89 18.22
N VAL A 578 -6.43 6.84 18.85
CA VAL A 578 -7.08 5.63 19.37
C VAL A 578 -8.53 5.52 18.92
N LEU A 579 -9.02 4.29 18.78
CA LEU A 579 -10.44 3.96 18.75
C LEU A 579 -10.89 3.48 20.12
N VAL A 580 -12.02 4.01 20.59
CA VAL A 580 -12.65 3.63 21.87
C VAL A 580 -13.99 2.97 21.59
N ASN A 581 -14.19 1.76 22.10
CA ASN A 581 -15.43 1.01 21.96
C ASN A 581 -16.25 1.10 23.25
N LEU A 582 -17.41 1.76 23.19
CA LEU A 582 -18.34 1.88 24.31
C LEU A 582 -18.95 0.53 24.74
N SER A 583 -18.94 -0.49 23.88
CA SER A 583 -19.60 -1.77 24.21
C SER A 583 -18.81 -2.57 25.26
N ASP A 584 -17.48 -2.48 25.22
CA ASP A 584 -16.55 -3.24 26.07
C ASP A 584 -15.49 -2.36 26.76
N SER A 585 -15.53 -1.04 26.53
CA SER A 585 -14.56 -0.05 27.03
C SER A 585 -13.11 -0.28 26.56
N SER A 586 -12.90 -1.03 25.47
CA SER A 586 -11.57 -1.19 24.88
C SER A 586 -11.08 0.11 24.23
N VAL A 587 -9.77 0.34 24.33
CA VAL A 587 -9.04 1.43 23.69
C VAL A 587 -7.95 0.81 22.82
N ILE A 588 -8.01 1.08 21.53
CA ILE A 588 -7.16 0.45 20.50
C ILE A 588 -6.40 1.56 19.80
N ASP A 589 -5.06 1.54 19.88
CA ASP A 589 -4.22 2.49 19.13
C ASP A 589 -4.42 2.26 17.63
N VAL A 590 -4.54 3.32 16.83
CA VAL A 590 -4.75 3.22 15.37
C VAL A 590 -3.74 3.98 14.53
N ALA A 591 -3.07 4.98 15.10
CA ALA A 591 -1.93 5.65 14.51
C ALA A 591 -0.98 6.16 15.60
N GLU A 592 0.31 6.20 15.31
CA GLU A 592 1.37 6.70 16.18
C GLU A 592 2.30 7.67 15.43
N SER A 593 2.68 8.77 16.08
CA SER A 593 3.67 9.74 15.60
C SER A 593 4.14 10.62 16.76
N ASP A 594 4.85 11.71 16.50
CA ASP A 594 5.30 12.64 17.54
C ASP A 594 4.15 13.53 18.05
N GLU A 595 3.34 14.09 17.14
CA GLU A 595 2.26 15.03 17.51
C GLU A 595 1.04 14.97 16.58
N LEU A 596 0.00 14.22 17.00
CA LEU A 596 -1.21 13.95 16.23
C LEU A 596 -2.43 14.68 16.79
N TRP A 597 -3.13 15.46 15.95
CA TRP A 597 -4.25 16.32 16.39
C TRP A 597 -5.53 16.12 15.57
N HIS A 598 -6.68 16.41 16.17
CA HIS A 598 -8.00 16.47 15.51
C HIS A 598 -8.32 15.29 14.58
N PRO A 599 -8.44 14.05 15.08
CA PRO A 599 -8.72 12.89 14.26
C PRO A 599 -10.20 12.84 13.81
N SER A 600 -10.42 12.36 12.59
CA SER A 600 -11.73 11.98 12.05
C SER A 600 -11.63 10.62 11.42
N PHE A 601 -12.44 9.68 11.91
CA PHE A 601 -12.44 8.30 11.45
C PHE A 601 -13.75 8.00 10.72
N TRP A 602 -13.65 7.42 9.53
CA TRP A 602 -14.77 7.03 8.68
C TRP A 602 -14.71 5.54 8.41
N ILE A 603 -15.87 4.89 8.42
CA ILE A 603 -16.00 3.48 8.07
C ILE A 603 -17.16 3.31 7.09
N GLN A 604 -16.96 2.49 6.06
CA GLN A 604 -18.03 2.09 5.15
C GLN A 604 -19.07 1.25 5.91
N GLN A 605 -20.36 1.51 5.64
CA GLN A 605 -21.43 0.67 6.17
C GLN A 605 -21.37 -0.73 5.55
N PRO A 606 -21.58 -1.80 6.34
CA PRO A 606 -21.69 -3.15 5.80
C PRO A 606 -22.76 -3.25 4.72
N ILE A 607 -22.51 -4.08 3.71
CA ILE A 607 -23.49 -4.37 2.66
C ILE A 607 -24.71 -5.04 3.30
N LYS A 608 -25.90 -4.47 3.06
CA LYS A 608 -27.18 -5.10 3.39
C LYS A 608 -27.78 -5.68 2.11
N LEU A 609 -27.80 -7.01 2.03
CA LEU A 609 -28.52 -7.72 0.97
C LEU A 609 -29.99 -7.84 1.37
N GLU A 610 -30.91 -7.79 0.40
CA GLU A 610 -32.36 -7.79 0.66
C GLU A 610 -32.84 -9.12 1.27
N ASN A 611 -32.08 -10.20 1.10
CA ASN A 611 -32.30 -11.53 1.67
C ASN A 611 -31.13 -11.91 2.60
N GLU A 612 -31.39 -12.74 3.63
CA GLU A 612 -30.31 -13.38 4.39
C GLU A 612 -29.39 -14.12 3.42
N SER A 613 -28.20 -13.58 3.23
CA SER A 613 -27.26 -14.13 2.26
C SER A 613 -26.75 -15.48 2.74
N VAL A 614 -26.65 -16.45 1.83
CA VAL A 614 -25.96 -17.73 2.06
C VAL A 614 -24.44 -17.53 2.10
N LEU A 615 -23.96 -16.30 1.87
CA LEU A 615 -22.54 -15.96 1.83
C LEU A 615 -22.04 -15.58 3.22
N ASP A 616 -20.89 -16.14 3.58
CA ASP A 616 -20.11 -15.67 4.72
C ASP A 616 -19.23 -14.48 4.29
N PRO A 617 -19.49 -13.25 4.78
CA PRO A 617 -18.76 -12.06 4.35
C PRO A 617 -17.29 -12.01 4.81
N ASP A 618 -16.84 -12.94 5.65
CA ASP A 618 -15.43 -13.04 6.02
C ASP A 618 -14.59 -13.82 4.99
N SER A 619 -15.27 -14.56 4.11
CA SER A 619 -14.65 -15.49 3.17
C SER A 619 -15.10 -15.23 1.74
N ALA A 620 -16.41 -15.13 1.50
CA ALA A 620 -16.97 -14.91 0.18
C ALA A 620 -16.48 -13.58 -0.42
N GLY A 621 -15.96 -13.61 -1.65
CA GLY A 621 -15.45 -12.42 -2.33
C GLY A 621 -14.09 -11.90 -1.84
N VAL A 622 -13.46 -12.56 -0.86
CA VAL A 622 -12.16 -12.15 -0.31
C VAL A 622 -11.01 -12.84 -1.06
N TYR A 623 -10.63 -12.27 -2.21
CA TYR A 623 -9.65 -12.85 -3.15
C TYR A 623 -8.21 -12.33 -3.01
N MET A 624 -7.93 -11.53 -1.97
CA MET A 624 -6.61 -10.94 -1.72
C MET A 624 -6.43 -10.65 -0.22
N LYS A 625 -5.19 -10.67 0.27
CA LYS A 625 -4.81 -10.11 1.57
C LYS A 625 -4.19 -8.71 1.42
N PRO A 626 -4.20 -7.88 2.46
CA PRO A 626 -3.39 -6.66 2.48
C PRO A 626 -1.90 -6.94 2.36
N SER A 627 -1.19 -6.01 1.73
CA SER A 627 0.26 -6.10 1.46
C SER A 627 0.67 -7.29 0.58
N ASP A 628 -0.28 -7.90 -0.12
CA ASP A 628 -0.01 -9.03 -1.00
C ASP A 628 0.62 -8.59 -2.32
N SER A 629 1.07 -9.57 -3.10
CA SER A 629 1.76 -9.34 -4.35
C SER A 629 0.87 -8.67 -5.40
N GLN A 630 1.51 -8.10 -6.44
CA GLN A 630 0.79 -7.54 -7.59
C GLN A 630 -0.11 -8.58 -8.28
N SER A 631 0.27 -9.86 -8.28
CA SER A 631 -0.51 -10.92 -8.90
C SER A 631 -1.81 -11.21 -8.14
N ALA A 632 -1.75 -11.24 -6.80
CA ALA A 632 -2.93 -11.37 -5.95
C ALA A 632 -3.92 -10.21 -6.19
N LEU A 633 -3.39 -8.99 -6.28
CA LEU A 633 -4.18 -7.81 -6.57
C LEU A 633 -4.89 -7.89 -7.92
N LEU A 634 -4.15 -8.27 -8.96
CA LEU A 634 -4.66 -8.40 -10.30
C LEU A 634 -5.79 -9.43 -10.34
N MET A 635 -5.56 -10.60 -9.75
CA MET A 635 -6.55 -11.67 -9.65
C MET A 635 -7.81 -11.24 -8.90
N ARG A 636 -7.68 -10.51 -7.79
CA ARG A 636 -8.83 -9.94 -7.06
C ARG A 636 -9.69 -9.02 -7.93
N TYR A 637 -9.10 -8.20 -8.80
CA TYR A 637 -9.88 -7.37 -9.72
C TYR A 637 -10.43 -8.16 -10.92
N LYS A 638 -9.75 -9.23 -11.35
CA LYS A 638 -10.30 -10.13 -12.38
C LYS A 638 -11.55 -10.86 -11.89
N MET A 639 -11.54 -11.30 -10.64
CA MET A 639 -12.72 -11.89 -10.01
C MET A 639 -13.88 -10.88 -9.92
N GLU A 640 -13.61 -9.61 -9.54
CA GLU A 640 -14.63 -8.55 -9.56
C GLU A 640 -15.26 -8.41 -10.96
N LEU A 641 -14.45 -8.38 -12.02
CA LEU A 641 -14.94 -8.26 -13.40
C LEU A 641 -15.78 -9.46 -13.82
N ILE A 642 -15.36 -10.69 -13.48
CA ILE A 642 -16.12 -11.90 -13.77
C ILE A 642 -17.48 -11.81 -13.10
N TRP A 643 -17.53 -11.57 -11.79
CA TRP A 643 -18.79 -11.54 -11.05
C TRP A 643 -19.73 -10.43 -11.50
N LYS A 644 -19.18 -9.25 -11.77
CA LYS A 644 -19.95 -8.07 -12.18
C LYS A 644 -20.54 -8.21 -13.58
N TYR A 645 -19.80 -8.81 -14.51
CA TYR A 645 -20.15 -8.82 -15.94
C TYR A 645 -20.52 -10.21 -16.48
N ARG A 646 -20.68 -11.22 -15.62
CA ARG A 646 -21.05 -12.60 -15.99
C ARG A 646 -22.29 -12.70 -16.89
N ASP A 647 -23.28 -11.83 -16.67
CA ASP A 647 -24.54 -11.86 -17.41
C ASP A 647 -24.49 -10.97 -18.68
N SER A 648 -23.42 -10.22 -18.92
CA SER A 648 -23.31 -9.28 -20.06
C SER A 648 -22.13 -9.52 -21.00
N ALA A 649 -21.06 -10.19 -20.56
CA ALA A 649 -19.87 -10.40 -21.38
C ALA A 649 -20.09 -11.42 -22.51
N GLU A 650 -19.71 -11.01 -23.72
CA GLU A 650 -19.74 -11.79 -24.96
C GLU A 650 -18.34 -12.25 -25.38
N VAL A 651 -17.32 -11.48 -25.03
CA VAL A 651 -15.91 -11.78 -25.30
C VAL A 651 -15.13 -11.79 -23.99
N VAL A 652 -14.39 -12.88 -23.75
CA VAL A 652 -13.50 -12.99 -22.61
C VAL A 652 -12.06 -13.08 -23.10
N ILE A 653 -11.24 -12.09 -22.74
CA ILE A 653 -9.82 -12.05 -23.07
C ILE A 653 -9.03 -12.64 -21.90
N VAL A 654 -8.22 -13.66 -22.19
CA VAL A 654 -7.37 -14.39 -21.23
C VAL A 654 -5.93 -14.44 -21.74
N GLY A 655 -4.97 -14.53 -20.82
CA GLY A 655 -3.57 -14.57 -21.21
C GLY A 655 -2.60 -14.07 -20.16
N SER A 656 -1.41 -13.70 -20.64
CA SER A 656 -0.32 -13.09 -19.86
C SER A 656 -0.44 -11.56 -19.78
N SER A 657 0.63 -10.88 -19.37
CA SER A 657 0.76 -9.42 -19.42
C SER A 657 0.60 -8.84 -20.84
N ARG A 658 0.83 -9.62 -21.90
CA ARG A 658 0.71 -9.14 -23.29
C ARG A 658 -0.71 -8.70 -23.65
N PRO A 659 -1.77 -9.53 -23.48
CA PRO A 659 -3.15 -9.06 -23.63
C PRO A 659 -3.62 -8.14 -22.51
N LEU A 660 -3.06 -8.24 -21.29
CA LEU A 660 -3.38 -7.31 -20.19
C LEU A 660 -3.10 -5.86 -20.59
N ASP A 661 -1.97 -5.60 -21.24
CA ASP A 661 -1.57 -4.28 -21.72
C ASP A 661 -2.10 -3.98 -23.14
N GLY A 662 -2.22 -5.03 -23.96
CA GLY A 662 -2.40 -4.94 -25.40
C GLY A 662 -3.84 -4.99 -25.91
N VAL A 663 -4.83 -5.47 -25.16
CA VAL A 663 -6.21 -5.62 -25.68
C VAL A 663 -7.18 -4.74 -24.91
N SER A 664 -7.95 -3.92 -25.63
CA SER A 664 -8.85 -2.90 -25.08
C SER A 664 -10.33 -3.27 -25.25
N PRO A 665 -11.00 -3.81 -24.22
CA PRO A 665 -12.43 -4.03 -24.22
C PRO A 665 -13.29 -2.82 -24.66
N ASN A 666 -13.01 -1.61 -24.19
CA ASN A 666 -13.73 -0.38 -24.56
C ASN A 666 -13.68 -0.12 -26.06
N LYS A 667 -12.62 -0.54 -26.74
CA LYS A 667 -12.50 -0.34 -28.18
C LYS A 667 -13.38 -1.30 -28.98
N MET A 668 -13.84 -2.39 -28.38
CA MET A 668 -14.75 -3.39 -28.97
C MET A 668 -16.22 -3.17 -28.56
N LYS A 669 -16.50 -2.28 -27.60
CA LYS A 669 -17.83 -2.12 -26.95
C LYS A 669 -19.01 -1.84 -27.87
N ASP A 670 -18.75 -1.29 -29.07
CA ASP A 670 -19.79 -0.95 -30.04
C ASP A 670 -20.34 -2.20 -30.74
N ASP A 671 -19.55 -3.29 -30.74
CA ASP A 671 -19.88 -4.54 -31.42
C ASP A 671 -20.01 -5.72 -30.42
N PHE A 672 -19.14 -5.78 -29.41
CA PHE A 672 -19.13 -6.83 -28.41
C PHE A 672 -18.84 -6.29 -27.00
N PHE A 673 -19.70 -6.62 -26.03
CA PHE A 673 -19.36 -6.33 -24.63
C PHE A 673 -18.28 -7.29 -24.14
N SER A 674 -17.09 -6.76 -23.88
CA SER A 674 -15.89 -7.56 -23.62
C SER A 674 -15.34 -7.33 -22.22
N ILE A 675 -14.70 -8.34 -21.63
CA ILE A 675 -13.92 -8.20 -20.40
C ILE A 675 -12.51 -8.75 -20.60
N ASN A 676 -11.52 -8.09 -19.99
CA ASN A 676 -10.12 -8.52 -20.02
C ASN A 676 -9.69 -9.05 -18.65
N ILE A 677 -9.59 -10.37 -18.56
CA ILE A 677 -9.16 -11.10 -17.36
C ILE A 677 -7.77 -11.72 -17.53
N ALA A 678 -6.97 -11.21 -18.48
CA ALA A 678 -5.56 -11.58 -18.60
C ALA A 678 -4.78 -11.19 -17.33
N GLN A 679 -3.83 -12.04 -16.92
CA GLN A 679 -3.19 -11.92 -15.62
C GLN A 679 -1.70 -12.26 -15.66
N THR A 680 -0.97 -11.99 -14.58
CA THR A 680 0.46 -12.29 -14.42
C THR A 680 0.75 -12.64 -12.95
N PRO A 681 1.57 -13.67 -12.66
CA PRO A 681 2.14 -14.63 -13.59
C PRO A 681 1.04 -15.49 -14.25
N SER A 682 1.29 -15.98 -15.46
CA SER A 682 0.29 -16.74 -16.22
C SER A 682 0.95 -17.80 -17.09
N SER A 683 0.26 -18.93 -17.22
CA SER A 683 0.57 -20.01 -18.15
C SER A 683 -0.73 -20.53 -18.76
N ILE A 684 -0.60 -21.38 -19.78
CA ILE A 684 -1.76 -21.98 -20.42
C ILE A 684 -2.58 -22.86 -19.46
N TYR A 685 -1.94 -23.38 -18.40
CA TYR A 685 -2.59 -24.14 -17.34
C TYR A 685 -3.44 -23.23 -16.45
N THR A 686 -2.93 -22.07 -16.03
CA THR A 686 -3.73 -21.08 -15.31
C THR A 686 -4.93 -20.60 -16.13
N ILE A 687 -4.74 -20.41 -17.44
CA ILE A 687 -5.83 -20.04 -18.36
C ILE A 687 -6.88 -21.15 -18.42
N ARG A 688 -6.47 -22.42 -18.60
CA ARG A 688 -7.37 -23.58 -18.57
C ARG A 688 -8.21 -23.56 -17.30
N ASP A 689 -7.58 -23.44 -16.13
CA ASP A 689 -8.29 -23.60 -14.86
C ASP A 689 -9.15 -22.38 -14.53
N LEU A 690 -8.74 -21.16 -14.89
CA LEU A 690 -9.59 -19.97 -14.81
C LEU A 690 -10.87 -20.15 -15.64
N LEU A 691 -10.72 -20.64 -16.88
CA LEU A 691 -11.85 -20.88 -17.77
C LEU A 691 -12.79 -21.94 -17.20
N HIS A 692 -12.25 -23.06 -16.70
CA HIS A 692 -13.03 -24.18 -16.18
C HIS A 692 -13.73 -23.90 -14.86
N LYS A 693 -13.02 -23.28 -13.90
CA LYS A 693 -13.54 -23.01 -12.56
C LYS A 693 -14.57 -21.88 -12.61
N TYR A 694 -14.31 -20.83 -13.39
CA TYR A 694 -15.11 -19.60 -13.34
C TYR A 694 -15.81 -19.26 -14.65
N VAL A 695 -15.08 -19.11 -15.76
CA VAL A 695 -15.65 -18.46 -16.95
C VAL A 695 -16.75 -19.29 -17.60
N PHE A 696 -16.51 -20.58 -17.86
CA PHE A 696 -17.46 -21.46 -18.54
C PHE A 696 -18.75 -21.70 -17.74
N ASN A 697 -18.70 -21.58 -16.42
CA ASN A 697 -19.85 -21.80 -15.54
C ASN A 697 -20.70 -20.54 -15.40
N HIS A 698 -20.08 -19.36 -15.46
CA HIS A 698 -20.72 -18.11 -15.05
C HIS A 698 -20.98 -17.13 -16.17
N VAL A 699 -20.12 -17.06 -17.19
CA VAL A 699 -20.26 -16.09 -18.29
C VAL A 699 -21.22 -16.63 -19.34
N LYS A 700 -22.52 -16.39 -19.13
CA LYS A 700 -23.60 -17.08 -19.86
C LYS A 700 -23.72 -16.69 -21.34
N ASN A 701 -23.38 -15.46 -21.68
CA ASN A 701 -23.52 -14.90 -23.03
C ASN A 701 -22.23 -14.95 -23.84
N MET A 702 -21.22 -15.69 -23.37
CA MET A 702 -19.91 -15.78 -24.03
C MET A 702 -20.03 -16.44 -25.41
N LYS A 703 -19.52 -15.75 -26.43
CA LYS A 703 -19.39 -16.23 -27.82
C LYS A 703 -17.93 -16.50 -28.18
N TYR A 704 -17.02 -15.71 -27.60
CA TYR A 704 -15.61 -15.70 -27.99
C TYR A 704 -14.66 -15.73 -26.80
N ILE A 705 -13.60 -16.52 -26.93
CA ILE A 705 -12.41 -16.45 -26.08
C ILE A 705 -11.26 -15.91 -26.92
N VAL A 706 -10.64 -14.82 -26.49
CA VAL A 706 -9.40 -14.31 -27.06
C VAL A 706 -8.26 -14.70 -26.12
N LEU A 707 -7.39 -15.60 -26.56
CA LEU A 707 -6.33 -16.21 -25.76
C LEU A 707 -4.96 -15.82 -26.32
N SER A 708 -4.05 -15.32 -25.47
CA SER A 708 -2.64 -15.23 -25.88
C SER A 708 -1.98 -16.62 -25.89
N LEU A 709 -1.31 -16.94 -26.99
CA LEU A 709 -0.65 -18.23 -27.15
C LEU A 709 0.67 -18.31 -26.37
N ASP A 710 1.42 -17.20 -26.29
CA ASP A 710 2.66 -17.07 -25.51
C ASP A 710 3.58 -18.29 -25.57
N ILE A 711 3.90 -18.75 -26.79
CA ILE A 711 4.62 -20.01 -26.99
C ILE A 711 6.01 -20.03 -26.35
N ASP A 712 6.59 -18.87 -26.06
CA ASP A 712 7.84 -18.72 -25.32
C ASP A 712 7.67 -18.91 -23.80
N PHE A 713 6.45 -19.02 -23.28
CA PHE A 713 6.13 -19.40 -21.90
C PHE A 713 5.89 -20.91 -21.75
N TRP A 714 5.87 -21.67 -22.84
CA TRP A 714 5.54 -23.11 -22.83
C TRP A 714 6.66 -24.00 -22.25
N HIS A 715 7.66 -23.39 -21.60
CA HIS A 715 8.64 -24.05 -20.74
C HIS A 715 8.12 -24.29 -19.31
N LYS A 716 6.94 -23.76 -18.97
CA LYS A 716 6.33 -23.91 -17.65
C LYS A 716 5.69 -25.29 -17.46
N VAL A 717 5.62 -25.74 -16.21
CA VAL A 717 5.02 -27.01 -15.80
C VAL A 717 3.60 -26.82 -15.26
N ASP A 718 2.77 -27.86 -15.37
CA ASP A 718 1.43 -27.92 -14.80
C ASP A 718 1.50 -28.43 -13.35
N GLY A 719 0.54 -28.07 -12.50
CA GLY A 719 0.51 -28.49 -11.10
C GLY A 719 1.23 -27.55 -10.12
N ALA A 720 1.39 -28.02 -8.88
CA ALA A 720 1.88 -27.24 -7.75
C ALA A 720 3.36 -26.79 -7.88
N ASP A 721 4.15 -27.51 -8.67
CA ASP A 721 5.55 -27.14 -8.96
C ASP A 721 5.64 -26.08 -10.08
N GLY A 722 4.51 -25.67 -10.65
CA GLY A 722 4.40 -24.66 -11.70
C GLY A 722 3.93 -23.30 -11.20
N ASP A 723 3.69 -22.40 -12.16
CA ASP A 723 3.14 -21.07 -11.91
C ASP A 723 1.60 -21.02 -12.00
N ASN A 724 0.95 -22.18 -11.95
CA ASN A 724 -0.50 -22.26 -11.97
C ASN A 724 -1.08 -21.74 -10.66
N PHE A 725 -1.68 -20.54 -10.71
CA PHE A 725 -2.31 -19.90 -9.55
C PHE A 725 -3.29 -20.84 -8.81
N PHE A 726 -4.03 -21.64 -9.57
CA PHE A 726 -5.08 -22.53 -9.08
C PHE A 726 -4.58 -23.86 -8.54
N ASP A 727 -3.28 -24.12 -8.56
CA ASP A 727 -2.62 -25.26 -7.91
C ASP A 727 -1.71 -24.81 -6.76
N SER A 728 -1.01 -23.68 -6.92
CA SER A 728 0.05 -23.27 -6.00
C SER A 728 -0.39 -22.22 -4.97
N TYR A 729 -1.19 -21.23 -5.36
CA TYR A 729 -1.40 -20.02 -4.54
C TYR A 729 -2.82 -19.82 -4.01
N TYR A 730 -3.85 -20.31 -4.70
CA TYR A 730 -5.25 -19.96 -4.40
C TYR A 730 -5.68 -20.28 -2.95
N LYS A 731 -5.11 -21.33 -2.34
CA LYS A 731 -5.41 -21.75 -0.96
C LYS A 731 -5.01 -20.72 0.10
N ASN A 732 -4.14 -19.78 -0.27
CA ASN A 732 -3.77 -18.69 0.62
C ASN A 732 -4.90 -17.69 0.83
N TYR A 733 -5.94 -17.69 -0.01
CA TYR A 733 -7.02 -16.70 0.04
C TYR A 733 -8.37 -17.37 0.35
N PRO A 734 -9.10 -16.85 1.36
CA PRO A 734 -10.33 -17.48 1.80
C PRO A 734 -11.42 -17.49 0.71
N GLY A 735 -11.49 -16.49 -0.17
CA GLY A 735 -12.47 -16.45 -1.25
C GLY A 735 -12.35 -17.59 -2.26
N TYR A 736 -11.14 -17.95 -2.69
CA TYR A 736 -10.97 -19.08 -3.63
C TYR A 736 -11.25 -20.43 -2.96
N VAL A 737 -10.90 -20.58 -1.68
CA VAL A 737 -11.23 -21.78 -0.89
C VAL A 737 -12.73 -21.88 -0.65
N TYR A 738 -13.38 -20.76 -0.39
CA TYR A 738 -14.82 -20.67 -0.22
C TYR A 738 -15.54 -21.07 -1.51
N ASP A 739 -15.12 -20.53 -2.65
CA ASP A 739 -15.65 -20.94 -3.96
C ASP A 739 -15.45 -22.43 -4.22
N GLU A 740 -14.25 -22.98 -3.95
CA GLU A 740 -13.96 -24.42 -4.11
C GLU A 740 -14.89 -25.29 -3.25
N ASN A 741 -15.12 -24.90 -1.99
CA ASN A 741 -16.04 -25.62 -1.09
C ASN A 741 -17.51 -25.57 -1.54
N HIS A 742 -17.86 -24.61 -2.41
CA HIS A 742 -19.16 -24.50 -3.06
C HIS A 742 -19.15 -24.96 -4.52
N ASP A 743 -18.15 -25.77 -4.89
CA ASP A 743 -17.95 -26.31 -6.24
C ASP A 743 -17.98 -25.24 -7.32
N TYR A 744 -17.29 -24.14 -7.03
CA TYR A 744 -17.18 -22.93 -7.82
C TYR A 744 -18.54 -22.39 -8.29
N TRP A 745 -19.59 -22.59 -7.51
CA TRP A 745 -20.95 -22.12 -7.78
C TRP A 745 -21.54 -22.64 -9.08
N LYS A 746 -21.13 -23.82 -9.55
CA LYS A 746 -21.57 -24.38 -10.84
C LYS A 746 -23.10 -24.50 -11.01
N ASP A 747 -23.83 -24.61 -9.90
CA ASP A 747 -25.30 -24.75 -9.88
C ASP A 747 -26.03 -23.40 -9.89
N GLY A 748 -25.31 -22.28 -9.74
CA GLY A 748 -25.86 -20.93 -9.83
C GLY A 748 -25.05 -19.89 -9.05
N TYR A 749 -25.02 -18.66 -9.57
CA TYR A 749 -24.38 -17.52 -8.92
C TYR A 749 -25.11 -17.15 -7.61
N PRO A 750 -24.39 -17.03 -6.47
CA PRO A 750 -24.99 -16.57 -5.22
C PRO A 750 -25.16 -15.05 -5.21
N GLU A 751 -26.37 -14.59 -4.92
CA GLU A 751 -26.70 -13.16 -4.84
C GLU A 751 -25.84 -12.47 -3.75
N GLY A 752 -25.24 -11.32 -4.10
CA GLY A 752 -24.36 -10.57 -3.22
C GLY A 752 -22.85 -10.81 -3.39
N LEU A 753 -22.41 -11.82 -4.15
CA LEU A 753 -20.98 -12.15 -4.26
C LEU A 753 -20.15 -11.07 -4.97
N ALA A 754 -20.70 -10.43 -5.99
CA ALA A 754 -20.07 -9.30 -6.66
C ALA A 754 -19.90 -8.12 -5.70
N GLU A 755 -20.93 -7.82 -4.92
CA GLU A 755 -20.93 -6.75 -3.92
C GLU A 755 -19.90 -7.04 -2.82
N TYR A 756 -19.85 -8.26 -2.28
CA TYR A 756 -18.83 -8.65 -1.31
C TYR A 756 -17.42 -8.62 -1.91
N THR A 757 -17.26 -8.97 -3.19
CA THR A 757 -15.97 -8.83 -3.88
C THR A 757 -15.56 -7.35 -4.02
N GLU A 758 -16.52 -6.45 -4.27
CA GLU A 758 -16.29 -5.01 -4.32
C GLU A 758 -15.99 -4.39 -2.94
N ASP A 759 -16.50 -4.98 -1.86
CA ASP A 759 -16.18 -4.56 -0.48
C ASP A 759 -14.96 -5.24 0.13
N GLY A 760 -14.52 -6.35 -0.46
CA GLY A 760 -13.33 -7.06 -0.08
C GLY A 760 -12.05 -6.22 -0.19
N PRO A 761 -10.94 -6.68 0.40
CA PRO A 761 -9.65 -5.99 0.39
C PRO A 761 -9.22 -5.52 -1.00
N GLY A 762 -8.54 -4.37 -1.07
CA GLY A 762 -8.05 -3.78 -2.32
C GLY A 762 -6.92 -2.78 -2.09
N VAL A 763 -6.60 -1.99 -3.11
CA VAL A 763 -5.64 -0.88 -2.99
C VAL A 763 -6.16 0.34 -3.75
N LEU A 764 -5.65 1.54 -3.40
CA LEU A 764 -6.04 2.78 -4.08
C LEU A 764 -5.80 2.75 -5.60
N SER A 765 -4.70 2.13 -6.06
CA SER A 765 -4.40 1.94 -7.49
C SER A 765 -5.26 0.87 -8.18
N GLY A 766 -6.16 0.21 -7.45
CA GLY A 766 -6.98 -0.86 -7.98
C GLY A 766 -7.87 -0.49 -9.16
N SER A 767 -8.20 0.80 -9.31
CA SER A 767 -8.88 1.32 -10.49
C SER A 767 -8.12 1.04 -11.78
N ASP A 768 -6.78 0.99 -11.75
CA ASP A 768 -5.94 0.77 -12.93
C ASP A 768 -6.14 -0.61 -13.57
N TYR A 769 -6.69 -1.57 -12.81
CA TYR A 769 -7.04 -2.91 -13.29
C TYR A 769 -8.52 -3.09 -13.60
N LYS A 770 -9.33 -2.03 -13.44
CA LYS A 770 -10.77 -2.01 -13.71
C LYS A 770 -11.17 -1.10 -14.86
N VAL A 771 -10.38 -0.06 -15.10
CA VAL A 771 -10.52 0.78 -16.30
C VAL A 771 -10.46 -0.09 -17.54
N ASP A 772 -11.17 0.34 -18.59
CA ASP A 772 -11.20 -0.40 -19.86
C ASP A 772 -11.56 -1.89 -19.68
N TYR A 773 -12.53 -2.14 -18.81
CA TYR A 773 -13.05 -3.46 -18.42
C TYR A 773 -11.95 -4.52 -18.18
N GLY A 774 -10.84 -4.11 -17.58
CA GLY A 774 -9.77 -5.00 -17.12
C GLY A 774 -8.41 -4.81 -17.77
N ARG A 775 -8.28 -3.95 -18.78
CA ARG A 775 -6.98 -3.65 -19.38
C ARG A 775 -6.14 -2.74 -18.47
N TYR A 776 -4.85 -3.04 -18.33
CA TYR A 776 -3.92 -2.16 -17.64
C TYR A 776 -3.57 -0.94 -18.52
N CYS A 777 -4.04 0.24 -18.12
CA CYS A 777 -3.92 1.47 -18.94
C CYS A 777 -2.68 2.33 -18.65
N LYS A 778 -1.78 1.92 -17.75
CA LYS A 778 -0.61 2.73 -17.34
C LYS A 778 0.66 2.42 -18.13
N ALA A 779 0.64 1.45 -19.04
CA ALA A 779 1.74 1.16 -19.96
C ALA A 779 2.06 2.39 -20.83
N LYS A 780 3.18 3.07 -20.55
CA LYS A 780 3.62 4.28 -21.27
C LYS A 780 4.21 3.89 -22.62
N CYS A 781 3.91 4.65 -23.67
CA CYS A 781 4.58 4.47 -24.96
C CYS A 781 6.04 4.89 -24.88
N LYS A 782 6.93 4.00 -25.31
CA LYS A 782 8.38 4.18 -25.36
C LYS A 782 8.90 3.70 -26.72
N SER A 783 9.67 2.63 -26.72
CA SER A 783 10.38 2.02 -27.84
C SER A 783 10.46 0.52 -27.58
N TRP A 784 10.53 -0.30 -28.64
CA TRP A 784 10.86 -1.72 -28.49
C TRP A 784 12.27 -1.90 -27.90
N GLY A 785 13.16 -0.93 -28.08
CA GLY A 785 14.57 -0.99 -27.72
C GLY A 785 15.43 -1.63 -28.81
N LYS A 786 16.72 -1.27 -28.85
CA LYS A 786 17.63 -1.73 -29.93
C LYS A 786 18.23 -3.12 -29.70
N ASN A 787 18.47 -3.47 -28.43
CA ASN A 787 19.15 -4.70 -28.03
C ASN A 787 18.24 -5.46 -27.06
N PRO A 788 17.36 -6.35 -27.56
CA PRO A 788 16.46 -7.09 -26.70
C PRO A 788 17.21 -8.13 -25.87
N GLU A 789 16.85 -8.26 -24.59
CA GLU A 789 17.40 -9.23 -23.65
C GLU A 789 16.71 -10.60 -23.83
N VAL A 790 17.50 -11.67 -23.77
CA VAL A 790 16.98 -13.05 -23.77
C VAL A 790 17.17 -13.60 -22.36
N LEU A 791 16.08 -13.80 -21.63
CA LEU A 791 16.12 -14.09 -20.19
C LEU A 791 16.43 -15.55 -19.84
N PHE A 792 16.15 -16.47 -20.76
CA PHE A 792 16.32 -17.90 -20.55
C PHE A 792 17.19 -18.51 -21.64
N ASP A 793 17.90 -19.58 -21.29
CA ASP A 793 18.65 -20.34 -22.28
C ASP A 793 17.73 -20.82 -23.41
N SER A 794 18.08 -20.40 -24.62
CA SER A 794 17.33 -20.76 -25.82
C SER A 794 17.38 -22.24 -26.17
N THR A 795 18.35 -22.98 -25.62
CA THR A 795 18.48 -24.42 -25.86
C THR A 795 17.77 -25.29 -24.82
N TYR A 796 17.32 -24.74 -23.69
CA TYR A 796 16.68 -25.48 -22.60
C TYR A 796 15.55 -26.43 -23.05
N LEU A 797 14.67 -25.97 -23.94
CA LEU A 797 13.54 -26.75 -24.44
C LEU A 797 13.92 -27.85 -25.45
N ASP A 798 15.17 -27.87 -25.93
CA ASP A 798 15.64 -28.95 -26.81
C ASP A 798 15.74 -30.27 -26.06
N ASP A 799 16.14 -30.23 -24.79
CA ASP A 799 16.25 -31.39 -23.91
C ASP A 799 14.96 -31.64 -23.10
N HIS A 800 14.00 -30.71 -23.14
CA HIS A 800 12.70 -30.80 -22.45
C HIS A 800 11.48 -30.69 -23.38
N PRO A 801 11.40 -31.46 -24.49
CA PRO A 801 10.33 -31.33 -25.48
C PRO A 801 8.93 -31.64 -24.93
N ALA A 802 8.84 -32.43 -23.86
CA ALA A 802 7.59 -32.78 -23.21
C ALA A 802 6.82 -31.55 -22.66
N LEU A 803 7.53 -30.48 -22.30
CA LEU A 803 6.92 -29.23 -21.81
C LEU A 803 6.10 -28.53 -22.89
N LEU A 804 6.64 -28.50 -24.12
CA LEU A 804 5.94 -27.95 -25.29
C LEU A 804 4.73 -28.80 -25.68
N ASP A 805 4.86 -30.12 -25.63
CA ASP A 805 3.76 -31.02 -25.95
C ASP A 805 2.64 -30.94 -24.89
N SER A 806 2.97 -30.81 -23.62
CA SER A 806 2.00 -30.60 -22.53
C SER A 806 1.20 -29.31 -22.73
N SER A 807 1.88 -28.20 -23.00
CA SER A 807 1.24 -26.92 -23.27
C SER A 807 0.36 -26.96 -24.52
N PHE A 808 0.85 -27.60 -25.59
CA PHE A 808 0.07 -27.80 -26.82
C PHE A 808 -1.20 -28.61 -26.58
N ASN A 809 -1.11 -29.70 -25.82
CA ASN A 809 -2.27 -30.53 -25.49
C ASN A 809 -3.28 -29.77 -24.62
N THR A 810 -2.81 -28.88 -23.76
CA THR A 810 -3.65 -27.99 -22.96
C THR A 810 -4.42 -27.00 -23.83
N LEU A 811 -3.78 -26.37 -24.82
CA LEU A 811 -4.47 -25.54 -25.82
C LEU A 811 -5.60 -26.33 -26.52
N VAL A 812 -5.29 -27.56 -26.96
CA VAL A 812 -6.28 -28.43 -27.61
C VAL A 812 -7.45 -28.77 -26.68
N SER A 813 -7.20 -28.93 -25.37
CA SER A 813 -8.27 -29.17 -24.39
C SER A 813 -9.22 -27.97 -24.28
N ILE A 814 -8.69 -26.75 -24.21
CA ILE A 814 -9.47 -25.51 -24.17
C ILE A 814 -10.35 -25.39 -25.42
N ILE A 815 -9.78 -25.61 -26.61
CA ILE A 815 -10.51 -25.53 -27.89
C ILE A 815 -11.70 -26.51 -27.91
N LYS A 816 -11.49 -27.75 -27.44
CA LYS A 816 -12.55 -28.77 -27.39
C LYS A 816 -13.64 -28.41 -26.40
N GLU A 817 -13.28 -27.89 -25.22
CA GLU A 817 -14.24 -27.50 -24.19
C GLU A 817 -15.07 -26.29 -24.60
N ALA A 818 -14.45 -25.33 -25.28
CA ALA A 818 -15.16 -24.22 -25.93
C ALA A 818 -16.13 -24.73 -27.00
N LYS A 819 -15.73 -25.71 -27.82
CA LYS A 819 -16.62 -26.25 -28.87
C LYS A 819 -17.89 -26.88 -28.32
N LYS A 820 -17.81 -27.57 -27.17
CA LYS A 820 -18.99 -28.16 -26.49
C LYS A 820 -20.05 -27.12 -26.11
N ARG A 821 -19.64 -25.85 -25.99
CA ARG A 821 -20.46 -24.71 -25.58
C ARG A 821 -20.73 -23.74 -26.73
N ASP A 822 -20.37 -24.13 -27.95
CA ASP A 822 -20.44 -23.33 -29.17
C ASP A 822 -19.69 -21.99 -29.11
N ILE A 823 -18.51 -22.03 -28.48
CA ILE A 823 -17.65 -20.86 -28.29
C ILE A 823 -16.45 -20.93 -29.24
N TYR A 824 -16.18 -19.82 -29.91
CA TYR A 824 -15.00 -19.65 -30.75
C TYR A 824 -13.78 -19.25 -29.91
N VAL A 825 -12.61 -19.80 -30.23
CA VAL A 825 -11.33 -19.50 -29.60
C VAL A 825 -10.41 -18.84 -30.63
N VAL A 826 -9.98 -17.62 -30.35
CA VAL A 826 -8.98 -16.90 -31.14
C VAL A 826 -7.64 -16.96 -30.39
N GLY A 827 -6.69 -17.73 -30.92
CA GLY A 827 -5.33 -17.82 -30.38
C GLY A 827 -4.42 -16.77 -31.00
N VAL A 828 -3.91 -15.83 -30.21
CA VAL A 828 -3.12 -14.68 -30.69
C VAL A 828 -1.65 -14.83 -30.33
N LEU A 829 -0.75 -14.71 -31.31
CA LEU A 829 0.68 -14.46 -31.06
C LEU A 829 0.92 -12.95 -31.07
N PHE A 830 1.17 -12.37 -29.90
CA PHE A 830 1.38 -10.94 -29.76
C PHE A 830 2.74 -10.50 -30.32
N PRO A 831 2.83 -9.28 -30.89
CA PRO A 831 4.10 -8.70 -31.29
C PRO A 831 5.02 -8.51 -30.08
N GLN A 832 6.31 -8.73 -30.31
CA GLN A 832 7.39 -8.45 -29.37
C GLN A 832 8.46 -7.66 -30.12
N ASN A 833 9.57 -7.26 -29.48
CA ASN A 833 10.62 -6.52 -30.15
C ASN A 833 11.07 -7.20 -31.48
N PRO A 834 10.95 -6.52 -32.65
CA PRO A 834 11.30 -7.11 -33.93
C PRO A 834 12.79 -7.44 -34.07
N ALA A 835 13.66 -6.90 -33.21
CA ALA A 835 15.08 -7.20 -33.17
C ALA A 835 15.41 -8.62 -32.68
N TYR A 836 14.47 -9.36 -32.04
CA TYR A 836 14.69 -10.78 -31.71
C TYR A 836 15.01 -11.62 -32.95
N LYS A 837 14.58 -11.20 -34.16
CA LYS A 837 14.94 -11.89 -35.41
C LYS A 837 16.44 -11.88 -35.75
N LYS A 838 17.20 -10.99 -35.12
CA LYS A 838 18.66 -10.91 -35.22
C LYS A 838 19.36 -11.81 -34.19
N THR A 839 18.59 -12.43 -33.29
CA THR A 839 19.07 -13.35 -32.26
C THR A 839 18.72 -14.81 -32.61
N GLY A 840 19.19 -15.76 -31.80
CA GLY A 840 18.77 -17.17 -31.87
C GLY A 840 17.40 -17.46 -31.26
N ALA A 841 16.85 -16.53 -30.48
CA ALA A 841 15.57 -16.67 -29.78
C ALA A 841 14.39 -16.17 -30.63
N TYR A 842 13.21 -16.75 -30.39
CA TYR A 842 11.94 -16.29 -30.97
C TYR A 842 11.47 -14.98 -30.32
N GLY A 843 11.62 -14.90 -29.00
CA GLY A 843 11.17 -13.81 -28.16
C GLY A 843 11.98 -13.75 -26.87
N ARG A 844 11.49 -12.97 -25.91
CA ARG A 844 12.19 -12.64 -24.65
C ARG A 844 12.58 -13.86 -23.83
N TYR A 845 11.73 -14.88 -23.80
CA TYR A 845 11.83 -16.01 -22.86
C TYR A 845 12.54 -17.23 -23.47
N GLY A 846 13.53 -16.97 -24.32
CA GLY A 846 14.49 -17.99 -24.73
C GLY A 846 14.07 -18.87 -25.90
N LEU A 847 12.79 -19.24 -26.09
CA LEU A 847 12.37 -20.26 -27.08
C LEU A 847 13.13 -20.17 -28.41
N ARG A 848 13.89 -21.22 -28.75
CA ARG A 848 14.71 -21.21 -29.97
C ARG A 848 13.88 -20.92 -31.21
N ARG A 849 14.36 -19.99 -32.04
CA ARG A 849 13.66 -19.49 -33.22
C ARG A 849 13.26 -20.58 -34.22
N SER A 850 14.12 -21.59 -34.41
CA SER A 850 13.82 -22.74 -35.29
C SER A 850 12.70 -23.63 -34.74
N LYS A 851 12.64 -23.82 -33.42
CA LYS A 851 11.57 -24.57 -32.75
C LYS A 851 10.25 -23.82 -32.79
N ALA A 852 10.25 -22.52 -32.52
CA ALA A 852 9.07 -21.66 -32.64
C ALA A 852 8.43 -21.76 -34.03
N LYS A 853 9.23 -21.71 -35.10
CA LYS A 853 8.72 -21.86 -36.48
C LYS A 853 7.98 -23.19 -36.70
N SER A 854 8.47 -24.29 -36.12
CA SER A 854 7.80 -25.59 -36.21
C SER A 854 6.51 -25.63 -35.39
N LEU A 855 6.53 -25.03 -34.20
CA LEU A 855 5.40 -25.01 -33.27
C LEU A 855 4.25 -24.14 -33.80
N ILE A 856 4.56 -22.96 -34.35
CA ILE A 856 3.59 -22.05 -34.98
C ILE A 856 2.82 -22.79 -36.09
N LYS A 857 3.52 -23.51 -36.97
CA LYS A 857 2.86 -24.32 -38.02
C LYS A 857 1.96 -25.42 -37.45
N LYS A 858 2.39 -26.05 -36.35
CA LYS A 858 1.61 -27.10 -35.66
C LYS A 858 0.32 -26.52 -35.06
N ILE A 859 0.38 -25.30 -34.53
CA ILE A 859 -0.79 -24.57 -33.98
C ILE A 859 -1.69 -24.08 -35.12
N GLU A 860 -1.14 -23.53 -36.20
CA GLU A 860 -1.90 -23.06 -37.36
C GLU A 860 -2.78 -24.16 -37.95
N ALA A 861 -2.24 -25.39 -38.07
CA ALA A 861 -2.97 -26.58 -38.51
C ALA A 861 -4.15 -26.97 -37.59
N LEU A 862 -4.23 -26.46 -36.36
CA LEU A 862 -5.41 -26.66 -35.51
C LEU A 862 -6.64 -25.92 -36.06
N SER A 863 -6.45 -24.81 -36.79
CA SER A 863 -7.57 -24.04 -37.38
C SER A 863 -8.29 -24.84 -38.47
N GLU A 864 -7.57 -25.72 -39.17
CA GLU A 864 -8.16 -26.66 -40.14
C GLU A 864 -8.91 -27.80 -39.43
N LYS A 865 -8.41 -28.24 -38.28
CA LYS A 865 -8.94 -29.38 -37.52
C LYS A 865 -10.14 -29.02 -36.65
N TYR A 866 -10.16 -27.82 -36.09
CA TYR A 866 -11.19 -27.35 -35.17
C TYR A 866 -11.81 -26.07 -35.72
N PRO A 867 -13.01 -26.13 -36.33
CA PRO A 867 -13.65 -24.97 -36.96
C PRO A 867 -13.97 -23.82 -36.00
N ASN A 868 -14.03 -24.08 -34.69
CA ASN A 868 -14.20 -23.05 -33.66
C ASN A 868 -12.86 -22.45 -33.18
N PHE A 869 -11.74 -22.74 -33.84
CA PHE A 869 -10.44 -22.17 -33.49
C PHE A 869 -9.84 -21.42 -34.68
N VAL A 870 -9.33 -20.22 -34.42
CA VAL A 870 -8.58 -19.43 -35.39
C VAL A 870 -7.29 -18.94 -34.75
N MET A 871 -6.17 -19.15 -35.43
CA MET A 871 -4.89 -18.58 -35.04
C MET A 871 -4.67 -17.23 -35.72
N MET A 872 -4.22 -16.24 -34.95
CA MET A 872 -3.87 -14.90 -35.41
C MET A 872 -2.40 -14.59 -35.04
N ASP A 873 -1.51 -14.61 -36.05
CA ASP A 873 -0.08 -14.32 -35.84
C ASP A 873 0.25 -12.84 -36.09
N GLU A 874 0.25 -12.05 -35.02
CA GLU A 874 0.65 -10.65 -35.02
C GLU A 874 2.13 -10.45 -34.68
N ASN A 875 2.85 -11.52 -34.32
CA ASN A 875 4.30 -11.49 -34.13
C ASN A 875 5.05 -11.62 -35.46
N LYS A 876 4.58 -12.50 -36.35
CA LYS A 876 5.15 -12.74 -37.69
C LYS A 876 6.66 -13.02 -37.64
N MET A 877 7.10 -13.72 -36.59
CA MET A 877 8.51 -13.97 -36.29
C MET A 877 9.37 -12.67 -36.23
N GLY A 878 8.85 -11.57 -35.72
CA GLY A 878 9.53 -10.26 -35.69
C GLY A 878 9.49 -9.47 -37.01
N ASN A 879 8.61 -9.84 -37.94
CA ASN A 879 8.34 -9.07 -39.18
C ASN A 879 6.96 -8.40 -39.17
N HIS A 880 6.45 -8.12 -37.97
CA HIS A 880 5.20 -7.41 -37.78
C HIS A 880 5.33 -5.91 -38.08
N ASP A 881 4.19 -5.25 -38.23
CA ASP A 881 4.05 -3.83 -38.58
C ASP A 881 3.63 -3.00 -37.36
N TYR A 882 4.19 -3.29 -36.20
CA TYR A 882 4.02 -2.47 -35.00
C TYR A 882 5.27 -1.62 -34.86
N ASP A 883 5.11 -0.32 -35.12
CA ASP A 883 6.20 0.65 -35.10
C ASP A 883 6.77 0.81 -33.68
N ASP A 884 7.92 1.47 -33.58
CA ASP A 884 8.66 1.58 -32.32
C ASP A 884 7.87 2.34 -31.23
N ASP A 885 7.12 3.37 -31.63
CA ASP A 885 6.27 4.19 -30.76
C ASP A 885 4.99 3.47 -30.29
N MET A 886 4.72 2.26 -30.79
CA MET A 886 3.61 1.41 -30.37
C MET A 886 3.98 0.47 -29.21
N ALA A 887 5.25 0.45 -28.82
CA ALA A 887 5.78 -0.39 -27.76
C ALA A 887 5.80 0.32 -26.40
N SER A 888 5.59 -0.43 -25.33
CA SER A 888 5.86 0.00 -23.95
C SER A 888 7.27 -0.43 -23.52
N ASP A 889 7.68 -1.63 -23.94
CA ASP A 889 9.00 -2.20 -23.75
C ASP A 889 9.27 -3.28 -24.82
N ALA A 890 10.27 -4.15 -24.62
CA ALA A 890 10.63 -5.18 -25.59
C ALA A 890 9.60 -6.32 -25.75
N ASP A 891 8.56 -6.39 -24.92
CA ASP A 891 7.58 -7.49 -24.86
C ASP A 891 6.11 -7.02 -24.86
N HIS A 892 5.85 -5.74 -24.54
CA HIS A 892 4.49 -5.19 -24.39
C HIS A 892 4.19 -4.07 -25.36
N LEU A 893 2.93 -4.03 -25.82
CA LEU A 893 2.37 -2.89 -26.55
C LEU A 893 1.93 -1.79 -25.58
N CYS A 894 2.12 -0.54 -25.96
CA CYS A 894 1.52 0.59 -25.27
C CYS A 894 0.11 0.89 -25.80
N TYR A 895 -0.46 2.05 -25.44
CA TYR A 895 -1.77 2.49 -25.92
C TYR A 895 -1.97 2.39 -27.44
N TYR A 896 -1.05 2.91 -28.27
CA TYR A 896 -1.21 2.93 -29.72
C TYR A 896 -1.20 1.53 -30.34
N GLY A 897 -0.25 0.69 -29.92
CA GLY A 897 -0.17 -0.70 -30.34
C GLY A 897 -1.42 -1.48 -29.95
N ALA A 898 -1.91 -1.26 -28.73
CA ALA A 898 -3.11 -1.90 -28.23
C ALA A 898 -4.36 -1.56 -29.05
N MET A 899 -4.52 -0.29 -29.48
CA MET A 899 -5.61 0.10 -30.36
C MET A 899 -5.55 -0.64 -31.70
N ARG A 900 -4.36 -0.80 -32.28
CA ARG A 900 -4.17 -1.50 -33.55
C ARG A 900 -4.51 -2.98 -33.42
N ILE A 901 -3.95 -3.70 -32.45
CA ILE A 901 -4.21 -5.14 -32.30
C ILE A 901 -5.67 -5.39 -31.93
N THR A 902 -6.27 -4.56 -31.07
CA THR A 902 -7.68 -4.68 -30.69
C THR A 902 -8.60 -4.51 -31.90
N SER A 903 -8.33 -3.52 -32.77
CA SER A 903 -9.11 -3.34 -34.00
C SER A 903 -9.02 -4.53 -34.95
N ARG A 904 -7.88 -5.22 -34.99
CA ARG A 904 -7.70 -6.44 -35.80
C ARG A 904 -8.43 -7.63 -35.19
N ILE A 905 -8.37 -7.79 -33.87
CA ILE A 905 -9.14 -8.80 -33.13
C ILE A 905 -10.63 -8.58 -33.37
N ASP A 906 -11.14 -7.37 -33.14
CA ASP A 906 -12.55 -7.00 -33.37
C ASP A 906 -13.00 -7.31 -34.82
N SER A 907 -12.18 -6.93 -35.80
CA SER A 907 -12.46 -7.23 -37.21
C SER A 907 -12.52 -8.73 -37.47
N LEU A 908 -11.64 -9.53 -36.86
CA LEU A 908 -11.65 -10.98 -36.97
C LEU A 908 -12.90 -11.57 -36.32
N LEU A 909 -13.27 -11.15 -35.12
CA LEU A 909 -14.46 -11.65 -34.41
C LEU A 909 -15.74 -11.46 -35.24
N LYS A 910 -15.89 -10.30 -35.91
CA LYS A 910 -17.01 -10.03 -36.84
C LYS A 910 -17.09 -10.98 -38.03
N THR A 911 -15.98 -11.62 -38.42
CA THR A 911 -15.98 -12.63 -39.49
C THR A 911 -16.40 -14.02 -39.01
N LEU A 912 -16.50 -14.22 -37.69
CA LEU A 912 -16.87 -15.49 -37.07
C LEU A 912 -18.34 -15.53 -36.63
N GLU A 913 -19.07 -14.42 -36.74
CA GLU A 913 -20.53 -14.36 -36.52
C GLU A 913 -21.34 -15.18 -37.53
#